data_AF-B3DWF1-F1
#
_entry.id   AF-B3DWF1-F1
#
_cell.length_a   1.000
_cell.length_b   1.000
_cell.length_c   1.000
_cell.angle_alpha   90.00
_cell.angle_beta   90.00
_cell.angle_gamma   90.00
#
_symmetry.space_group_name_H-M   'P 1'
#
loop_
_entity.id
_entity.type
_entity.pdbx_description
1 polymer ?
#
loop_
_entity_poly.entity_id
_entity_poly.type
_entity_poly.pdbx_seq_one_letter_code
_entity_poly.pdbx_strand_id
1 'polypeptide(L)'
;MKKTTNSLLALLIFPSFIAAAASVTDYNPSPPFELSQLKPVELKDEINKKTIQAYQPKNPYNIFINYELGMHCVGFDISYCCVIPPYNSIQAQAVESGMDGKKPKLLTPEDKIKLYYYLKDNSYSEGNKMRYWSVLKDVNGNGSMSDPGDNMANYVWKHLFIYKDLEGTLPKDWSIKKRIFIGKDIMVPVDAGPSGKPLAGGYLDYAGDNGGNIVFTDSMIPEVKNIAIKLTASNIWDALGLPLTAFYDSTRKGTIRTITDRDFQPYQYSTVQLHDASGNPILVEGKKVEFFGTNPVDIPNCVMCHSGEGKAAKLSRASGLTLFEKEYAYWKKNYPDESDYMARLSSSSINLLELHDKMFKTTFLKDYNPDASSNRLGIVGSVNCADCHGDNVSGNLQEPRPGTTGYKAIKGRPLTEAIHAIHANFLSDMNDKAGRTVSCQACHPTHWQNPSMNNFETNPYQIIDSSGNNKYANSDQRKAGGGCYLRRDAHTNPAVKPPFFLNDLGKWYLYNVSMKDENDQPITEIRGLTCTNCHNQLSNELYNYDDLDNVVTQDGKTLRNKPVEEIVKTLAGNDLQRFQDMADPRIKNGNNPLYEFYNNHKGAVLVKATKAANGKLKLLAWNAKEGNPVPYDSASGGSDWWLAAAEPKCASCHAAPFVESEGGKYFPVDQPRKYALYRFSKAHGKIACQSCHESIHGLYPVRADGEDKSIDLTTYQQALQYSADGRYAGPVSCSACHTVNGKGVPVQLLGTEYENDYWASVVLLHFMREGDEKLSIKDLVQKYPYSKSRQIVSESWK
;
A
#
# COMPACT_ATOMS: atom_id res chain seq x y z
N MET A 1 27.88 66.90 -11.23
CA MET A 1 26.68 67.03 -12.09
C MET A 1 25.65 66.01 -11.64
N LYS A 2 24.46 66.48 -11.23
CA LYS A 2 23.33 65.67 -10.79
C LYS A 2 22.70 64.94 -11.99
N LYS A 3 22.46 63.64 -11.88
CA LYS A 3 21.32 62.97 -12.53
C LYS A 3 20.77 61.91 -11.59
N THR A 4 19.60 62.24 -11.06
CA THR A 4 18.64 61.41 -10.34
C THR A 4 18.03 60.37 -11.28
N THR A 5 18.00 59.11 -10.86
CA THR A 5 17.12 58.07 -11.43
C THR A 5 16.32 57.44 -10.29
N ASN A 6 15.00 57.52 -10.45
CA ASN A 6 13.97 57.08 -9.51
C ASN A 6 14.02 55.57 -9.27
N SER A 7 14.10 55.15 -8.00
CA SER A 7 13.72 53.80 -7.59
C SER A 7 12.20 53.77 -7.38
N LEU A 8 11.49 53.06 -8.26
CA LEU A 8 10.13 52.60 -7.96
C LEU A 8 10.22 51.53 -6.86
N LEU A 9 9.76 51.88 -5.67
CA LEU A 9 9.49 50.94 -4.59
C LEU A 9 8.24 50.16 -4.98
N ALA A 10 8.39 48.92 -5.44
CA ALA A 10 7.25 48.01 -5.59
C ALA A 10 6.79 47.61 -4.17
N LEU A 11 5.69 48.22 -3.72
CA LEU A 11 4.94 47.77 -2.55
C LEU A 11 4.46 46.34 -2.84
N LEU A 12 5.15 45.34 -2.27
CA LEU A 12 4.61 44.00 -2.11
C LEU A 12 3.44 44.10 -1.14
N ILE A 13 2.23 44.10 -1.69
CA ILE A 13 0.98 44.01 -0.95
C ILE A 13 0.98 42.65 -0.25
N PHE A 14 1.19 42.67 1.06
CA PHE A 14 0.92 41.53 1.94
C PHE A 14 -0.56 41.14 1.79
N PRO A 15 -0.90 39.90 1.38
CA PRO A 15 -2.17 39.35 1.79
C PRO A 15 -2.01 39.03 3.29
N SER A 16 -2.56 39.90 4.13
CA SER A 16 -2.80 39.56 5.52
C SER A 16 -3.55 38.24 5.56
N PHE A 17 -2.91 37.18 6.07
CA PHE A 17 -3.56 35.94 6.46
C PHE A 17 -4.42 36.22 7.68
N ILE A 18 -5.53 36.91 7.47
CA ILE A 18 -6.67 36.78 8.37
C ILE A 18 -7.28 35.46 7.97
N ALA A 19 -6.98 34.41 8.73
CA ALA A 19 -7.84 33.25 8.80
C ALA A 19 -9.24 33.81 9.08
N ALA A 20 -10.07 33.89 8.05
CA ALA A 20 -11.50 34.05 8.26
C ALA A 20 -11.87 32.88 9.15
N ALA A 21 -12.18 33.15 10.42
CA ALA A 21 -12.83 32.21 11.29
C ALA A 21 -14.08 31.77 10.51
N ALA A 22 -14.01 30.61 9.87
CA ALA A 22 -15.13 30.03 9.19
C ALA A 22 -16.22 29.95 10.25
N SER A 23 -17.31 30.69 10.06
CA SER A 23 -18.48 30.58 10.91
C SER A 23 -18.87 29.10 10.98
N VAL A 24 -19.09 28.60 12.19
CA VAL A 24 -19.57 27.25 12.48
C VAL A 24 -21.03 27.17 12.00
N THR A 25 -21.22 27.02 10.70
CA THR A 25 -22.51 26.98 9.99
C THR A 25 -22.28 26.05 8.79
N ASP A 26 -22.59 24.75 8.75
CA ASP A 26 -23.62 23.96 9.42
C ASP A 26 -23.06 22.59 9.83
N TYR A 27 -22.96 22.32 11.13
CA TYR A 27 -22.69 20.96 11.59
C TYR A 27 -23.94 20.10 11.39
N ASN A 28 -23.89 19.13 10.46
CA ASN A 28 -24.98 18.18 10.26
C ASN A 28 -24.67 16.86 11.00
N PRO A 29 -25.41 16.54 12.09
CA PRO A 29 -25.20 15.30 12.85
C PRO A 29 -25.75 14.06 12.14
N SER A 30 -26.36 14.21 10.96
CA SER A 30 -26.97 13.12 10.20
C SER A 30 -25.91 12.33 9.40
N PRO A 31 -26.11 11.02 9.21
CA PRO A 31 -25.22 10.21 8.38
C PRO A 31 -25.30 10.61 6.90
N PRO A 32 -24.26 10.31 6.10
CA PRO A 32 -24.22 10.62 4.67
C PRO A 32 -25.00 9.61 3.81
N PHE A 33 -25.82 8.76 4.42
CA PHE A 33 -26.56 7.68 3.77
C PHE A 33 -27.97 7.55 4.35
N GLU A 34 -28.86 6.95 3.58
CA GLU A 34 -30.20 6.59 4.04
C GLU A 34 -30.21 5.18 4.67
N LEU A 35 -31.30 4.87 5.39
CA LEU A 35 -31.53 3.53 5.96
C LEU A 35 -32.62 2.76 5.18
N SER A 36 -32.91 3.20 3.95
CA SER A 36 -34.10 2.81 3.19
C SER A 36 -34.12 1.34 2.76
N GLN A 37 -32.97 0.66 2.71
CA GLN A 37 -32.90 -0.78 2.40
C GLN A 37 -32.77 -1.66 3.64
N LEU A 38 -32.71 -1.07 4.84
CA LEU A 38 -32.58 -1.83 6.08
C LEU A 38 -33.95 -2.23 6.62
N LYS A 39 -34.02 -3.43 7.21
CA LYS A 39 -35.25 -3.95 7.82
C LYS A 39 -35.56 -3.18 9.11
N PRO A 40 -36.72 -2.52 9.23
CA PRO A 40 -37.11 -1.87 10.48
C PRO A 40 -37.41 -2.91 11.58
N VAL A 41 -37.16 -2.54 12.82
CA VAL A 41 -37.44 -3.35 14.01
C VAL A 41 -37.86 -2.44 15.16
N GLU A 42 -38.80 -2.90 15.98
CA GLU A 42 -39.14 -2.26 17.24
C GLU A 42 -38.36 -2.89 18.38
N LEU A 43 -37.57 -2.09 19.10
CA LEU A 43 -36.87 -2.54 20.29
C LEU A 43 -37.48 -1.89 21.53
N LYS A 44 -37.61 -2.68 22.60
CA LYS A 44 -37.95 -2.17 23.92
C LYS A 44 -36.66 -1.78 24.62
N ASP A 45 -36.47 -0.48 24.84
CA ASP A 45 -35.46 0.02 25.74
C ASP A 45 -35.86 -0.37 27.17
N GLU A 46 -35.18 -1.36 27.75
CA GLU A 46 -35.45 -1.86 29.10
C GLU A 46 -35.18 -0.80 30.19
N ILE A 47 -34.34 0.19 29.90
CA ILE A 47 -33.96 1.25 30.85
C ILE A 47 -35.03 2.34 30.88
N ASN A 48 -35.47 2.81 29.71
CA ASN A 48 -36.44 3.92 29.62
C ASN A 48 -37.89 3.46 29.36
N LYS A 49 -38.13 2.14 29.26
CA LYS A 49 -39.42 1.53 28.89
C LYS A 49 -40.04 2.11 27.61
N LYS A 50 -39.18 2.57 26.69
CA LYS A 50 -39.59 3.15 25.41
C LYS A 50 -39.48 2.13 24.30
N THR A 51 -40.49 2.06 23.44
CA THR A 51 -40.34 1.38 22.16
C THR A 51 -39.64 2.35 21.20
N ILE A 52 -38.50 1.93 20.66
CA ILE A 52 -37.76 2.70 19.67
C ILE A 52 -37.84 2.00 18.31
N GLN A 53 -38.04 2.80 17.25
CA GLN A 53 -37.92 2.33 15.88
C GLN A 53 -36.44 2.31 15.52
N ALA A 54 -35.94 1.13 15.14
CA ALA A 54 -34.56 0.89 14.75
C ALA A 54 -34.50 0.15 13.41
N TYR A 55 -33.30 -0.02 12.89
CA TYR A 55 -33.02 -0.66 11.62
C TYR A 55 -31.93 -1.71 11.81
N GLN A 56 -32.21 -2.91 11.33
CA GLN A 56 -31.29 -4.04 11.43
C GLN A 56 -30.14 -3.89 10.43
N PRO A 57 -28.96 -4.46 10.76
CA PRO A 57 -27.94 -4.72 9.76
C PRO A 57 -28.50 -5.46 8.56
N LYS A 58 -28.03 -5.09 7.36
CA LYS A 58 -28.42 -5.75 6.11
C LYS A 58 -28.07 -7.24 6.12
N ASN A 59 -26.91 -7.59 6.66
CA ASN A 59 -26.40 -8.95 6.71
C ASN A 59 -26.26 -9.39 8.17
N PRO A 60 -26.69 -10.63 8.55
CA PRO A 60 -26.44 -11.16 9.89
C PRO A 60 -24.96 -11.49 10.14
N TYR A 61 -24.17 -11.62 9.08
CA TYR A 61 -22.71 -11.75 9.12
C TYR A 61 -22.11 -10.85 8.06
N ASN A 62 -20.95 -10.27 8.34
CA ASN A 62 -20.15 -9.53 7.36
C ASN A 62 -18.73 -10.09 7.33
N ILE A 63 -18.12 -10.19 6.16
CA ILE A 63 -16.72 -10.60 6.01
C ILE A 63 -15.99 -9.49 5.27
N PHE A 64 -15.23 -8.67 5.99
CA PHE A 64 -14.40 -7.64 5.40
C PHE A 64 -13.15 -8.28 4.80
N ILE A 65 -12.91 -8.05 3.51
CA ILE A 65 -11.82 -8.69 2.75
C ILE A 65 -10.92 -7.59 2.19
N ASN A 66 -9.64 -7.64 2.53
CA ASN A 66 -8.62 -6.64 2.20
C ASN A 66 -7.34 -7.32 1.71
N TYR A 67 -6.37 -6.49 1.32
CA TYR A 67 -5.07 -6.91 0.81
C TYR A 67 -3.98 -5.95 1.29
N GLU A 68 -2.78 -6.47 1.48
CA GLU A 68 -1.74 -5.77 2.24
C GLU A 68 -0.70 -5.03 1.40
N LEU A 69 -0.65 -5.29 0.09
CA LEU A 69 0.41 -4.81 -0.80
C LEU A 69 -0.17 -4.15 -2.04
N GLY A 70 -0.85 -3.02 -1.81
CA GLY A 70 -1.61 -2.32 -2.85
C GLY A 70 -0.81 -1.64 -3.97
N MET A 71 0.54 -1.68 -3.96
CA MET A 71 1.45 -1.09 -4.98
C MET A 71 2.42 -2.10 -5.60
N HIS A 72 2.29 -3.38 -5.28
CA HIS A 72 3.26 -4.38 -5.68
C HIS A 72 3.12 -4.69 -7.17
N CYS A 73 3.84 -3.96 -8.01
CA CYS A 73 3.92 -4.24 -9.43
C CYS A 73 4.59 -5.60 -9.63
N VAL A 74 3.81 -6.59 -10.08
CA VAL A 74 4.31 -7.95 -10.26
C VAL A 74 4.83 -8.11 -11.69
N GLY A 75 6.10 -8.50 -11.82
CA GLY A 75 6.59 -9.02 -13.10
C GLY A 75 5.99 -10.40 -13.34
N PHE A 76 5.21 -10.57 -14.41
CA PHE A 76 4.66 -11.89 -14.77
C PHE A 76 5.59 -12.69 -15.69
N ASP A 77 6.55 -12.03 -16.36
CA ASP A 77 7.65 -12.72 -17.02
C ASP A 77 8.96 -12.36 -16.30
N ILE A 78 9.48 -13.33 -15.53
CA ILE A 78 10.70 -13.18 -14.72
C ILE A 78 11.89 -13.86 -15.42
N SER A 79 11.80 -14.14 -16.73
CA SER A 79 12.85 -14.88 -17.45
C SER A 79 14.23 -14.21 -17.35
N TYR A 80 14.28 -12.88 -17.39
CA TYR A 80 15.56 -12.15 -17.40
C TYR A 80 15.90 -11.45 -16.09
N CYS A 81 14.89 -10.87 -15.43
CA CYS A 81 15.10 -10.25 -14.14
C CYS A 81 13.83 -10.28 -13.28
N CYS A 82 14.01 -10.40 -11.97
CA CYS A 82 12.99 -10.21 -10.95
C CYS A 82 13.27 -8.87 -10.26
N VAL A 83 12.47 -7.85 -10.56
CA VAL A 83 12.51 -6.59 -9.79
C VAL A 83 11.93 -6.87 -8.41
N ILE A 84 10.72 -7.42 -8.37
CA ILE A 84 10.01 -7.80 -7.17
C ILE A 84 9.23 -9.11 -7.45
N PRO A 85 9.26 -10.12 -6.54
CA PRO A 85 8.56 -11.39 -6.75
C PRO A 85 7.04 -11.27 -6.57
N PRO A 86 6.21 -12.11 -7.19
CA PRO A 86 4.76 -12.09 -6.96
C PRO A 86 4.43 -12.32 -5.48
N TYR A 87 3.66 -11.40 -4.88
CA TYR A 87 3.25 -11.49 -3.49
C TYR A 87 2.04 -10.60 -3.22
N ASN A 88 0.87 -11.20 -3.01
CA ASN A 88 -0.31 -10.48 -2.54
C ASN A 88 -1.13 -11.38 -1.60
N SER A 89 -1.66 -10.83 -0.53
CA SER A 89 -2.33 -11.63 0.50
C SER A 89 -3.79 -11.25 0.63
N ILE A 90 -4.65 -12.25 0.72
CA ILE A 90 -6.03 -12.04 1.14
C ILE A 90 -6.02 -11.94 2.66
N GLN A 91 -6.55 -10.85 3.20
CA GLN A 91 -6.78 -10.67 4.62
C GLN A 91 -8.27 -10.49 4.88
N ALA A 92 -8.79 -11.05 5.96
CA ALA A 92 -10.20 -10.92 6.30
C ALA A 92 -10.48 -10.79 7.80
N GLN A 93 -11.58 -10.10 8.11
CA GLN A 93 -12.22 -10.12 9.43
C GLN A 93 -13.71 -10.42 9.26
N ALA A 94 -14.19 -11.46 9.94
CA ALA A 94 -15.59 -11.83 9.94
C ALA A 94 -16.28 -11.32 11.21
N VAL A 95 -17.47 -10.74 11.07
CA VAL A 95 -18.27 -10.18 12.17
C VAL A 95 -19.66 -10.78 12.12
N GLU A 96 -20.11 -11.35 13.23
CA GLU A 96 -21.53 -11.58 13.49
C GLU A 96 -22.19 -10.26 13.86
N SER A 97 -23.21 -9.88 13.12
CA SER A 97 -23.91 -8.62 13.29
C SER A 97 -24.76 -8.63 14.57
N GLY A 98 -24.74 -7.51 15.28
CA GLY A 98 -25.52 -7.30 16.49
C GLY A 98 -26.99 -7.02 16.18
N MET A 99 -27.71 -8.05 15.72
CA MET A 99 -29.15 -7.95 15.43
C MET A 99 -29.96 -7.84 16.72
N ASP A 100 -31.14 -7.23 16.61
CA ASP A 100 -32.09 -7.04 17.72
C ASP A 100 -31.47 -6.31 18.92
N GLY A 101 -30.54 -5.38 18.66
CA GLY A 101 -29.88 -4.58 19.69
C GLY A 101 -28.77 -5.30 20.46
N LYS A 102 -28.40 -6.52 20.07
CA LYS A 102 -27.20 -7.20 20.61
C LYS A 102 -25.92 -6.48 20.16
N LYS A 103 -24.82 -6.69 20.89
CA LYS A 103 -23.49 -6.23 20.45
C LYS A 103 -22.99 -7.13 19.30
N PRO A 104 -22.40 -6.56 18.24
CA PRO A 104 -21.71 -7.36 17.22
C PRO A 104 -20.52 -8.11 17.82
N LYS A 105 -20.13 -9.21 17.17
CA LYS A 105 -19.03 -10.06 17.61
C LYS A 105 -18.03 -10.28 16.48
N LEU A 106 -16.76 -9.93 16.71
CA LEU A 106 -15.67 -10.33 15.83
C LEU A 106 -15.44 -11.84 15.98
N LEU A 107 -15.57 -12.57 14.88
CA LEU A 107 -15.50 -14.03 14.85
C LEU A 107 -14.05 -14.53 14.78
N THR A 108 -13.79 -15.58 15.54
CA THR A 108 -12.48 -16.23 15.72
C THR A 108 -12.62 -17.75 15.62
N PRO A 109 -11.51 -18.52 15.57
CA PRO A 109 -11.60 -19.98 15.63
C PRO A 109 -12.34 -20.52 16.86
N GLU A 110 -12.37 -19.78 17.99
CA GLU A 110 -13.10 -20.17 19.20
C GLU A 110 -14.62 -20.26 18.97
N ASP A 111 -15.12 -19.55 17.95
CA ASP A 111 -16.52 -19.58 17.52
C ASP A 111 -16.86 -20.80 16.66
N LYS A 112 -15.90 -21.72 16.46
CA LYS A 112 -16.06 -22.93 15.65
C LYS A 112 -16.42 -22.62 14.19
N ILE A 113 -15.80 -21.57 13.66
CA ILE A 113 -15.94 -21.15 12.25
C ILE A 113 -14.61 -21.26 11.52
N LYS A 114 -14.69 -21.29 10.19
CA LYS A 114 -13.57 -21.24 9.26
C LYS A 114 -13.90 -20.28 8.12
N LEU A 115 -12.90 -19.64 7.56
CA LEU A 115 -13.06 -18.80 6.36
C LEU A 115 -12.46 -19.49 5.15
N TYR A 116 -13.31 -19.94 4.24
CA TYR A 116 -12.88 -20.53 2.97
C TYR A 116 -12.75 -19.43 1.92
N TYR A 117 -11.59 -19.33 1.27
CA TYR A 117 -11.35 -18.35 0.22
C TYR A 117 -11.17 -19.03 -1.13
N TYR A 118 -11.43 -18.26 -2.19
CA TYR A 118 -10.99 -18.58 -3.55
C TYR A 118 -10.93 -17.30 -4.39
N LEU A 119 -10.24 -17.37 -5.52
CA LEU A 119 -10.18 -16.27 -6.47
C LEU A 119 -11.11 -16.55 -7.64
N LYS A 120 -12.01 -15.61 -7.92
CA LYS A 120 -12.90 -15.73 -9.06
C LYS A 120 -12.11 -15.41 -10.33
N ASP A 121 -12.10 -16.37 -11.26
CA ASP A 121 -11.48 -16.25 -12.57
C ASP A 121 -9.96 -16.03 -12.52
N ASN A 122 -9.28 -16.48 -11.46
CA ASN A 122 -7.81 -16.39 -11.33
C ASN A 122 -7.27 -17.52 -10.45
N SER A 123 -7.60 -18.76 -10.82
CA SER A 123 -7.36 -19.97 -10.01
C SER A 123 -5.97 -20.60 -10.21
N TYR A 124 -5.23 -20.17 -11.24
CA TYR A 124 -3.84 -20.56 -11.51
C TYR A 124 -3.03 -19.37 -12.06
N SER A 125 -1.70 -19.47 -11.95
CA SER A 125 -0.75 -18.44 -12.42
C SER A 125 0.32 -19.00 -13.35
N GLU A 126 0.88 -20.17 -13.07
CA GLU A 126 1.95 -20.74 -13.90
C GLU A 126 1.42 -21.17 -15.28
N GLY A 127 2.29 -21.07 -16.30
CA GLY A 127 2.01 -21.54 -17.65
C GLY A 127 1.79 -20.38 -18.61
N ASN A 128 0.53 -20.08 -18.95
CA ASN A 128 0.22 -19.06 -19.95
C ASN A 128 0.00 -17.65 -19.38
N LYS A 129 0.08 -17.47 -18.05
CA LYS A 129 -0.09 -16.19 -17.37
C LYS A 129 1.18 -15.69 -16.71
N MET A 130 2.02 -16.58 -16.16
CA MET A 130 3.25 -16.22 -15.49
C MET A 130 4.37 -17.22 -15.78
N ARG A 131 5.61 -16.70 -15.87
CA ARG A 131 6.86 -17.45 -15.87
C ARG A 131 7.62 -17.16 -14.58
N TYR A 132 7.53 -18.10 -13.64
CA TYR A 132 8.18 -17.96 -12.35
C TYR A 132 8.76 -19.29 -11.85
N TRP A 133 7.95 -20.34 -11.80
CA TRP A 133 8.41 -21.67 -11.40
C TRP A 133 9.18 -22.38 -12.52
N SER A 134 8.92 -22.04 -13.78
CA SER A 134 9.66 -22.55 -14.95
C SER A 134 10.95 -21.80 -15.27
N VAL A 135 11.22 -20.68 -14.59
CA VAL A 135 12.46 -19.91 -14.82
C VAL A 135 13.57 -20.49 -13.98
N LEU A 136 14.52 -21.19 -14.61
CA LEU A 136 15.64 -21.84 -13.94
C LEU A 136 16.55 -20.84 -13.21
N LYS A 137 16.96 -21.22 -11.99
CA LYS A 137 17.93 -20.47 -11.19
C LYS A 137 18.59 -21.40 -10.18
N ASP A 138 19.92 -21.33 -10.07
CA ASP A 138 20.70 -22.12 -9.11
C ASP A 138 20.36 -21.69 -7.67
N VAL A 139 19.56 -22.49 -6.97
CA VAL A 139 19.10 -22.18 -5.61
C VAL A 139 20.17 -22.51 -4.57
N ASN A 140 20.89 -23.63 -4.75
CA ASN A 140 21.80 -24.17 -3.74
C ASN A 140 23.26 -23.69 -3.89
N GLY A 141 23.60 -23.03 -5.00
CA GLY A 141 24.92 -22.48 -5.29
C GLY A 141 25.93 -23.50 -5.79
N ASN A 142 25.49 -24.62 -6.37
CA ASN A 142 26.41 -25.65 -6.87
C ASN A 142 26.89 -25.42 -8.31
N GLY A 143 26.44 -24.35 -8.97
CA GLY A 143 26.82 -24.01 -10.34
C GLY A 143 25.99 -24.73 -11.41
N SER A 144 24.98 -25.49 -11.02
CA SER A 144 23.99 -26.10 -11.90
C SER A 144 22.60 -25.47 -11.69
N MET A 145 21.73 -25.59 -12.68
CA MET A 145 20.30 -25.24 -12.55
C MET A 145 19.40 -26.45 -12.87
N SER A 146 19.94 -27.66 -12.65
CA SER A 146 19.29 -28.92 -13.00
C SER A 146 18.63 -29.59 -11.80
N ASP A 147 18.86 -29.10 -10.59
CA ASP A 147 18.37 -29.79 -9.40
C ASP A 147 16.86 -29.59 -9.25
N PRO A 148 16.14 -30.56 -8.65
CA PRO A 148 14.75 -30.36 -8.31
C PRO A 148 14.58 -29.10 -7.44
N GLY A 149 13.78 -28.16 -7.93
CA GLY A 149 13.52 -26.89 -7.25
C GLY A 149 14.43 -25.74 -7.66
N ASP A 150 15.39 -25.91 -8.58
CA ASP A 150 16.18 -24.82 -9.15
C ASP A 150 15.34 -23.91 -10.05
N ASN A 151 14.64 -22.96 -9.44
CA ASN A 151 13.82 -21.98 -10.12
C ASN A 151 13.72 -20.66 -9.34
N MET A 152 13.24 -19.62 -10.02
CA MET A 152 13.07 -18.30 -9.43
C MET A 152 12.09 -18.27 -8.26
N ALA A 153 11.03 -19.08 -8.29
CA ALA A 153 10.07 -19.15 -7.19
C ALA A 153 10.67 -19.61 -5.87
N ASN A 154 11.59 -20.55 -5.93
CA ASN A 154 12.34 -21.02 -4.78
C ASN A 154 13.49 -20.07 -4.43
N TYR A 155 14.21 -19.54 -5.44
CA TYR A 155 15.39 -18.71 -5.23
C TYR A 155 15.09 -17.43 -4.45
N VAL A 156 14.03 -16.70 -4.81
CA VAL A 156 13.79 -15.37 -4.21
C VAL A 156 13.51 -15.45 -2.71
N TRP A 157 12.90 -16.53 -2.22
CA TRP A 157 12.52 -16.70 -0.82
C TRP A 157 13.57 -17.39 0.06
N LYS A 158 14.65 -17.97 -0.52
CA LYS A 158 15.69 -18.75 0.20
C LYS A 158 16.43 -18.04 1.34
N HIS A 159 16.16 -16.76 1.55
CA HIS A 159 16.72 -15.97 2.66
C HIS A 159 15.84 -16.02 3.92
N LEU A 160 14.54 -16.30 3.78
CA LEU A 160 13.60 -16.45 4.88
C LEU A 160 13.68 -17.88 5.43
N PHE A 161 13.59 -18.00 6.75
CA PHE A 161 13.59 -19.29 7.42
C PHE A 161 12.62 -19.34 8.60
N ILE A 162 12.20 -20.55 8.93
CA ILE A 162 11.51 -20.88 10.18
C ILE A 162 12.35 -21.89 10.97
N TYR A 163 11.95 -22.14 12.21
CA TYR A 163 12.53 -23.22 13.01
C TYR A 163 11.60 -24.42 13.17
N LYS A 164 10.28 -24.18 13.12
CA LYS A 164 9.28 -25.22 13.34
C LYS A 164 7.97 -24.92 12.61
N ASP A 165 7.42 -23.72 12.81
CA ASP A 165 6.10 -23.34 12.34
C ASP A 165 6.03 -21.84 12.01
N LEU A 166 4.97 -21.43 11.31
CA LEU A 166 4.66 -20.04 10.96
C LEU A 166 4.04 -19.25 12.13
N GLU A 167 3.90 -19.88 13.31
CA GLU A 167 3.61 -19.19 14.58
C GLU A 167 4.86 -18.48 15.14
N GLY A 168 6.04 -18.69 14.53
CA GLY A 168 7.28 -18.04 14.96
C GLY A 168 7.96 -18.74 16.14
N THR A 169 7.73 -20.05 16.32
CA THR A 169 8.35 -20.80 17.42
C THR A 169 9.87 -20.80 17.28
N LEU A 170 10.57 -20.14 18.21
CA LEU A 170 12.03 -20.20 18.36
C LEU A 170 12.42 -21.21 19.47
N PRO A 171 13.05 -22.35 19.16
CA PRO A 171 13.48 -23.33 20.17
C PRO A 171 14.48 -22.74 21.16
N LYS A 172 14.43 -23.15 22.44
CA LYS A 172 15.37 -22.69 23.46
C LYS A 172 16.83 -22.98 23.12
N ASP A 173 17.07 -24.09 22.45
CA ASP A 173 18.37 -24.57 21.98
C ASP A 173 18.55 -24.35 20.47
N TRP A 174 18.00 -23.23 19.95
CA TRP A 174 18.14 -22.86 18.55
C TRP A 174 19.61 -22.81 18.12
N SER A 175 19.87 -23.15 16.86
CA SER A 175 21.16 -22.93 16.21
C SER A 175 20.95 -22.69 14.73
N ILE A 176 21.95 -22.15 14.03
CA ILE A 176 21.87 -21.91 12.58
C ILE A 176 21.56 -23.22 11.81
N LYS A 177 22.04 -24.37 12.32
CA LYS A 177 21.81 -25.69 11.70
C LYS A 177 20.36 -26.18 11.77
N LYS A 178 19.54 -25.59 12.63
CA LYS A 178 18.11 -25.94 12.80
C LYS A 178 17.18 -25.04 11.98
N ARG A 179 17.72 -24.09 11.21
CA ARG A 179 16.93 -23.25 10.32
C ARG A 179 16.38 -24.10 9.18
N ILE A 180 15.13 -23.87 8.84
CA ILE A 180 14.42 -24.47 7.71
C ILE A 180 14.09 -23.33 6.75
N PHE A 181 14.79 -23.27 5.62
CA PHE A 181 14.69 -22.19 4.65
C PHE A 181 13.53 -22.39 3.67
N ILE A 182 12.73 -21.34 3.49
CA ILE A 182 11.64 -21.30 2.50
C ILE A 182 12.26 -21.18 1.10
N GLY A 183 11.80 -21.98 0.15
CA GLY A 183 12.37 -22.06 -1.19
C GLY A 183 13.67 -22.89 -1.28
N LYS A 184 14.19 -23.42 -0.17
CA LYS A 184 15.35 -24.34 -0.20
C LYS A 184 15.05 -25.67 0.47
N ASP A 185 14.65 -25.65 1.74
CA ASP A 185 14.29 -26.86 2.49
C ASP A 185 12.79 -27.16 2.35
N ILE A 186 11.97 -26.11 2.21
CA ILE A 186 10.54 -26.19 1.89
C ILE A 186 10.35 -25.53 0.52
N MET A 187 10.09 -26.32 -0.52
CA MET A 187 9.84 -25.77 -1.86
C MET A 187 8.51 -25.02 -1.89
N VAL A 188 8.48 -23.90 -2.63
CA VAL A 188 7.24 -23.15 -2.91
C VAL A 188 6.44 -23.93 -3.96
N PRO A 189 5.24 -24.42 -3.64
CA PRO A 189 4.43 -25.15 -4.61
C PRO A 189 4.04 -24.26 -5.81
N VAL A 190 3.83 -24.88 -6.96
CA VAL A 190 3.26 -24.19 -8.12
C VAL A 190 1.87 -23.66 -7.76
N ASP A 191 1.57 -22.43 -8.20
CA ASP A 191 0.32 -21.72 -7.89
C ASP A 191 0.04 -21.57 -6.39
N ALA A 192 1.10 -21.47 -5.58
CA ALA A 192 1.00 -21.19 -4.15
C ALA A 192 1.97 -20.08 -3.71
N GLY A 193 1.61 -19.39 -2.63
CA GLY A 193 2.50 -18.45 -1.97
C GLY A 193 3.63 -19.14 -1.20
N PRO A 194 4.63 -18.39 -0.70
CA PRO A 194 5.72 -18.94 0.10
C PRO A 194 5.26 -19.56 1.44
N SER A 195 4.04 -19.25 1.88
CA SER A 195 3.35 -19.87 3.02
C SER A 195 2.78 -21.26 2.71
N GLY A 196 2.74 -21.66 1.44
CA GLY A 196 2.07 -22.88 0.96
C GLY A 196 0.58 -22.68 0.66
N LYS A 197 0.03 -21.47 0.80
CA LYS A 197 -1.39 -21.18 0.51
C LYS A 197 -1.67 -21.25 -1.01
N PRO A 198 -2.63 -22.08 -1.45
CA PRO A 198 -2.91 -22.27 -2.88
C PRO A 198 -3.76 -21.14 -3.45
N LEU A 199 -3.56 -20.85 -4.74
CA LEU A 199 -4.35 -19.86 -5.47
C LEU A 199 -5.79 -20.33 -5.74
N ALA A 200 -5.97 -21.64 -5.98
CA ALA A 200 -7.25 -22.26 -6.31
C ALA A 200 -8.27 -22.28 -5.15
N GLY A 201 -7.88 -21.80 -3.98
CA GLY A 201 -8.72 -21.69 -2.79
C GLY A 201 -8.37 -22.66 -1.68
N GLY A 202 -8.79 -22.33 -0.47
CA GLY A 202 -8.43 -23.03 0.75
C GLY A 202 -9.00 -22.32 1.97
N TYR A 203 -8.54 -22.70 3.17
CA TYR A 203 -8.91 -22.00 4.39
C TYR A 203 -7.87 -20.94 4.75
N LEU A 204 -8.34 -19.76 5.13
CA LEU A 204 -7.51 -18.70 5.70
C LEU A 204 -6.99 -19.14 7.08
N ASP A 205 -5.75 -18.76 7.41
CA ASP A 205 -5.17 -18.97 8.74
C ASP A 205 -5.48 -17.79 9.65
N TYR A 206 -5.77 -18.05 10.94
CA TYR A 206 -6.06 -16.99 11.90
C TYR A 206 -4.79 -16.53 12.62
N ALA A 207 -4.42 -15.26 12.45
CA ALA A 207 -3.40 -14.60 13.24
C ALA A 207 -3.97 -14.20 14.61
N GLY A 208 -3.43 -14.79 15.69
CA GLY A 208 -3.83 -14.47 17.06
C GLY A 208 -3.37 -13.09 17.54
N ASP A 209 -3.31 -12.90 18.85
CA ASP A 209 -2.99 -11.58 19.46
C ASP A 209 -1.59 -11.06 19.13
N ASN A 210 -0.65 -11.93 18.75
CA ASN A 210 0.73 -11.56 18.42
C ASN A 210 0.99 -11.33 16.92
N GLY A 211 -0.04 -11.44 16.08
CA GLY A 211 0.12 -11.53 14.63
C GLY A 211 0.36 -12.98 14.17
N GLY A 212 0.59 -13.15 12.88
CA GLY A 212 0.76 -14.45 12.23
C GLY A 212 1.76 -14.39 11.08
N ASN A 213 2.00 -15.56 10.46
CA ASN A 213 3.01 -15.74 9.41
C ASN A 213 4.38 -15.18 9.79
N ILE A 214 4.90 -15.65 10.90
CA ILE A 214 6.15 -15.16 11.46
C ILE A 214 7.31 -15.96 10.86
N VAL A 215 8.07 -15.28 10.00
CA VAL A 215 9.30 -15.80 9.40
C VAL A 215 10.50 -15.09 10.00
N PHE A 216 11.66 -15.70 9.93
CA PHE A 216 12.91 -15.12 10.40
C PHE A 216 13.83 -14.79 9.23
N THR A 217 14.61 -13.73 9.41
CA THR A 217 15.71 -13.35 8.53
C THR A 217 16.88 -12.84 9.39
N ASP A 218 18.03 -12.63 8.78
CA ASP A 218 19.17 -12.00 9.44
C ASP A 218 19.25 -10.51 9.06
N SER A 219 19.75 -9.68 9.96
CA SER A 219 19.93 -8.25 9.71
C SER A 219 21.28 -7.95 9.03
N MET A 220 21.49 -6.69 8.64
CA MET A 220 22.81 -6.17 8.23
C MET A 220 23.84 -6.15 9.37
N ILE A 221 23.38 -6.17 10.62
CA ILE A 221 24.25 -6.21 11.80
C ILE A 221 24.60 -7.68 12.07
N PRO A 222 25.87 -8.11 11.90
CA PRO A 222 26.24 -9.52 11.95
C PRO A 222 25.86 -10.23 13.26
N GLU A 223 25.90 -9.54 14.39
CA GLU A 223 25.55 -10.06 15.71
C GLU A 223 24.04 -10.22 15.93
N VAL A 224 23.21 -9.55 15.12
CA VAL A 224 21.75 -9.54 15.24
C VAL A 224 21.17 -10.52 14.23
N LYS A 225 20.88 -11.72 14.76
CA LYS A 225 20.33 -12.87 14.05
C LYS A 225 18.87 -13.10 14.42
N ASN A 226 18.13 -13.82 13.56
CA ASN A 226 16.75 -14.23 13.80
C ASN A 226 15.81 -13.03 14.05
N ILE A 227 15.88 -12.02 13.18
CA ILE A 227 14.86 -10.97 13.13
C ILE A 227 13.55 -11.61 12.70
N ALA A 228 12.55 -11.59 13.59
CA ALA A 228 11.20 -12.03 13.27
C ALA A 228 10.50 -10.95 12.43
N ILE A 229 10.02 -11.31 11.24
CA ILE A 229 9.14 -10.49 10.41
C ILE A 229 7.73 -11.05 10.60
N LYS A 230 6.84 -10.22 11.12
CA LYS A 230 5.41 -10.52 11.26
C LYS A 230 4.69 -9.99 10.04
N LEU A 231 4.22 -10.89 9.18
CA LEU A 231 3.62 -10.51 7.90
C LEU A 231 2.12 -10.23 8.05
N THR A 232 1.44 -10.91 8.98
CA THR A 232 0.03 -10.68 9.28
C THR A 232 -0.16 -9.95 10.60
N ALA A 233 -0.99 -8.89 10.57
CA ALA A 233 -1.41 -8.20 11.78
C ALA A 233 -2.23 -9.13 12.70
N SER A 234 -2.27 -8.81 13.99
CA SER A 234 -3.04 -9.61 14.96
C SER A 234 -4.54 -9.66 14.62
N ASN A 235 -5.26 -10.68 15.11
CA ASN A 235 -6.72 -10.86 15.00
C ASN A 235 -7.28 -10.71 13.56
N ILE A 236 -6.57 -11.21 12.56
CA ILE A 236 -6.95 -11.21 11.14
C ILE A 236 -6.82 -12.63 10.61
N TRP A 237 -7.68 -13.01 9.66
CA TRP A 237 -7.57 -14.23 8.88
C TRP A 237 -6.79 -13.95 7.60
N ASP A 238 -5.87 -14.81 7.16
CA ASP A 238 -5.11 -14.58 5.93
C ASP A 238 -4.85 -15.80 5.05
N ALA A 239 -4.60 -15.51 3.77
CA ALA A 239 -3.86 -16.36 2.85
C ALA A 239 -2.66 -15.56 2.32
N LEU A 240 -1.50 -15.79 2.92
CA LEU A 240 -0.31 -14.99 2.70
C LEU A 240 0.40 -15.26 1.35
N GLY A 241 0.73 -14.17 0.64
CA GLY A 241 1.73 -14.13 -0.42
C GLY A 241 1.34 -14.89 -1.69
N LEU A 242 0.05 -14.90 -2.02
CA LEU A 242 -0.49 -15.53 -3.22
C LEU A 242 0.14 -14.94 -4.49
N PRO A 243 0.47 -15.80 -5.47
CA PRO A 243 1.09 -15.39 -6.72
C PRO A 243 0.06 -14.86 -7.73
N LEU A 244 -0.74 -13.86 -7.37
CA LEU A 244 -1.80 -13.31 -8.23
C LEU A 244 -1.25 -12.78 -9.56
N THR A 245 -2.01 -12.94 -10.64
CA THR A 245 -1.70 -12.34 -11.94
C THR A 245 -2.77 -11.34 -12.36
N ALA A 246 -2.44 -10.42 -13.27
CA ALA A 246 -3.40 -9.49 -13.86
C ALA A 246 -4.26 -10.13 -14.97
N PHE A 247 -4.37 -11.46 -15.04
CA PHE A 247 -5.03 -12.17 -16.14
C PHE A 247 -6.14 -13.08 -15.65
N TYR A 248 -7.29 -13.04 -16.32
CA TYR A 248 -8.41 -13.93 -16.03
C TYR A 248 -8.23 -15.33 -16.65
N ASP A 249 -8.71 -16.37 -15.96
CA ASP A 249 -8.72 -17.77 -16.45
C ASP A 249 -9.56 -17.90 -17.73
N SER A 250 -10.70 -17.21 -17.74
CA SER A 250 -11.73 -17.27 -18.77
C SER A 250 -11.26 -16.67 -20.09
N THR A 251 -10.48 -15.59 -20.05
CA THR A 251 -10.01 -14.85 -21.23
C THR A 251 -8.62 -15.29 -21.69
N ARG A 252 -7.74 -15.73 -20.77
CA ARG A 252 -6.40 -16.16 -21.14
C ARG A 252 -6.44 -17.44 -21.98
N LYS A 253 -6.14 -17.32 -23.29
CA LYS A 253 -6.03 -18.42 -24.27
C LYS A 253 -4.69 -18.40 -25.01
N GLY A 254 -4.13 -19.56 -25.33
CA GLY A 254 -2.85 -19.66 -26.03
C GLY A 254 -1.65 -19.61 -25.10
N THR A 255 -0.47 -19.35 -25.67
CA THR A 255 0.82 -19.34 -24.93
C THR A 255 1.09 -17.96 -24.34
N ILE A 256 1.93 -17.86 -23.30
CA ILE A 256 2.26 -16.55 -22.70
C ILE A 256 2.77 -15.49 -23.72
N ARG A 257 3.32 -15.93 -24.86
CA ARG A 257 3.79 -15.07 -25.97
C ARG A 257 2.69 -14.23 -26.62
N THR A 258 1.43 -14.64 -26.49
CA THR A 258 0.31 -13.97 -27.15
C THR A 258 -0.30 -12.84 -26.31
N ILE A 259 0.25 -12.53 -25.14
CA ILE A 259 -0.29 -11.51 -24.22
C ILE A 259 -0.16 -10.11 -24.85
N THR A 260 -1.20 -9.31 -24.73
CA THR A 260 -1.28 -7.92 -25.20
C THR A 260 -1.76 -7.01 -24.08
N ASP A 261 -1.66 -5.69 -24.26
CA ASP A 261 -2.17 -4.71 -23.28
C ASP A 261 -3.65 -4.92 -22.93
N ARG A 262 -4.43 -5.50 -23.85
CA ARG A 262 -5.86 -5.74 -23.67
C ARG A 262 -6.17 -6.91 -22.74
N ASP A 263 -5.19 -7.77 -22.44
CA ASP A 263 -5.38 -8.92 -21.56
C ASP A 263 -5.35 -8.53 -20.08
N PHE A 264 -4.74 -7.39 -19.73
CA PHE A 264 -4.57 -6.95 -18.35
C PHE A 264 -5.89 -6.56 -17.68
N GLN A 265 -6.04 -7.02 -16.44
CA GLN A 265 -7.15 -6.75 -15.55
C GLN A 265 -6.60 -6.13 -14.27
N PRO A 266 -6.98 -4.88 -13.95
CA PRO A 266 -6.38 -4.15 -12.84
C PRO A 266 -6.73 -4.73 -11.47
N TYR A 267 -7.87 -5.42 -11.35
CA TYR A 267 -8.36 -5.98 -10.09
C TYR A 267 -8.82 -7.43 -10.23
N GLN A 268 -8.46 -8.21 -9.22
CA GLN A 268 -8.88 -9.60 -9.06
C GLN A 268 -9.90 -9.72 -7.94
N TYR A 269 -10.92 -10.53 -8.15
CA TYR A 269 -11.97 -10.78 -7.17
C TYR A 269 -11.54 -11.91 -6.22
N SER A 270 -11.33 -11.57 -4.96
CA SER A 270 -11.18 -12.54 -3.87
C SER A 270 -12.51 -12.74 -3.19
N THR A 271 -12.96 -13.99 -3.11
CA THR A 271 -14.21 -14.34 -2.45
C THR A 271 -13.91 -15.12 -1.18
N VAL A 272 -14.63 -14.80 -0.10
CA VAL A 272 -14.53 -15.52 1.18
C VAL A 272 -15.92 -15.95 1.63
N GLN A 273 -16.03 -17.24 1.97
CA GLN A 273 -17.21 -17.89 2.52
C GLN A 273 -17.01 -18.19 4.00
N LEU A 274 -18.06 -18.01 4.81
CA LEU A 274 -18.09 -18.44 6.20
C LEU A 274 -18.53 -19.91 6.28
N HIS A 275 -17.68 -20.76 6.85
CA HIS A 275 -17.92 -22.18 7.04
C HIS A 275 -17.97 -22.53 8.53
N ASP A 276 -18.69 -23.59 8.87
CA ASP A 276 -18.66 -24.19 10.21
C ASP A 276 -17.34 -24.95 10.46
N ALA A 277 -17.13 -25.45 11.68
CA ALA A 277 -15.95 -26.22 12.05
C ALA A 277 -15.77 -27.52 11.22
N SER A 278 -16.87 -28.08 10.72
CA SER A 278 -16.86 -29.26 9.83
C SER A 278 -16.50 -28.92 8.39
N GLY A 279 -16.45 -27.63 8.04
CA GLY A 279 -16.14 -27.13 6.71
C GLY A 279 -17.35 -26.98 5.80
N ASN A 280 -18.58 -27.04 6.33
CA ASN A 280 -19.78 -26.78 5.53
C ASN A 280 -20.06 -25.27 5.48
N PRO A 281 -20.47 -24.72 4.33
CA PRO A 281 -20.88 -23.32 4.25
C PRO A 281 -22.05 -23.01 5.19
N ILE A 282 -21.93 -21.91 5.94
CA ILE A 282 -23.04 -21.38 6.74
C ILE A 282 -24.07 -20.75 5.80
N LEU A 283 -25.35 -21.11 5.98
CA LEU A 283 -26.45 -20.62 5.17
C LEU A 283 -27.33 -19.64 5.95
N VAL A 284 -27.70 -18.55 5.30
CA VAL A 284 -28.68 -17.56 5.76
C VAL A 284 -29.73 -17.46 4.66
N GLU A 285 -30.99 -17.74 4.99
CA GLU A 285 -32.10 -17.72 4.01
C GLU A 285 -31.81 -18.57 2.76
N GLY A 286 -31.13 -19.71 2.95
CA GLY A 286 -30.75 -20.63 1.87
C GLY A 286 -29.55 -20.18 1.02
N LYS A 287 -28.94 -19.03 1.31
CA LYS A 287 -27.74 -18.53 0.62
C LYS A 287 -26.50 -18.69 1.49
N LYS A 288 -25.37 -19.02 0.87
CA LYS A 288 -24.08 -19.04 1.56
C LYS A 288 -23.74 -17.64 2.06
N VAL A 289 -23.21 -17.54 3.27
CA VAL A 289 -22.59 -16.30 3.76
C VAL A 289 -21.27 -16.13 3.02
N GLU A 290 -21.27 -15.22 2.05
CA GLU A 290 -20.15 -14.97 1.14
C GLU A 290 -20.04 -13.48 0.85
N PHE A 291 -18.81 -12.98 0.83
CA PHE A 291 -18.48 -11.62 0.42
C PHE A 291 -17.29 -11.67 -0.53
N PHE A 292 -17.06 -10.58 -1.26
CA PHE A 292 -15.84 -10.41 -2.04
C PHE A 292 -15.07 -9.15 -1.64
N GLY A 293 -13.76 -9.20 -1.88
CA GLY A 293 -12.88 -8.05 -1.92
C GLY A 293 -12.14 -8.00 -3.25
N THR A 294 -11.64 -6.83 -3.60
CA THR A 294 -10.84 -6.64 -4.82
C THR A 294 -9.36 -6.70 -4.47
N ASN A 295 -8.51 -7.00 -5.45
CA ASN A 295 -7.07 -7.08 -5.26
C ASN A 295 -6.42 -6.40 -6.45
N PRO A 296 -5.81 -5.22 -6.30
CA PRO A 296 -5.08 -4.57 -7.36
C PRO A 296 -3.90 -5.46 -7.70
N VAL A 297 -3.81 -5.82 -8.97
CA VAL A 297 -2.67 -6.53 -9.54
C VAL A 297 -2.30 -5.79 -10.80
N ASP A 298 -1.12 -5.20 -10.77
CA ASP A 298 -0.66 -4.33 -11.83
C ASP A 298 0.76 -4.66 -12.23
N ILE A 299 1.14 -4.18 -13.41
CA ILE A 299 2.45 -4.42 -13.98
C ILE A 299 3.16 -3.09 -14.23
N PRO A 300 4.49 -3.03 -14.06
CA PRO A 300 5.21 -1.80 -14.32
C PRO A 300 5.36 -1.60 -15.83
N ASN A 301 5.22 -0.35 -16.29
CA ASN A 301 5.23 0.00 -17.71
C ASN A 301 6.63 0.13 -18.33
N CYS A 302 7.58 -0.71 -17.89
CA CYS A 302 8.98 -0.68 -18.35
C CYS A 302 9.08 -0.65 -19.89
N VAL A 303 8.16 -1.37 -20.54
CA VAL A 303 8.02 -1.52 -22.00
C VAL A 303 7.94 -0.18 -22.74
N MET A 304 7.24 0.81 -22.17
CA MET A 304 7.00 2.08 -22.85
C MET A 304 8.27 2.93 -22.96
N CYS A 305 9.21 2.81 -22.02
CA CYS A 305 10.44 3.62 -21.97
C CYS A 305 11.69 2.85 -22.40
N HIS A 306 11.78 1.55 -22.08
CA HIS A 306 12.99 0.73 -22.27
C HIS A 306 13.02 -0.10 -23.56
N SER A 307 12.03 0.04 -24.45
CA SER A 307 12.04 -0.62 -25.76
C SER A 307 11.61 0.32 -26.90
N GLY A 308 11.84 -0.11 -28.14
CA GLY A 308 11.40 0.59 -29.34
C GLY A 308 11.90 2.04 -29.39
N GLU A 309 10.95 2.98 -29.47
CA GLU A 309 11.18 4.42 -29.52
C GLU A 309 11.01 5.12 -28.16
N GLY A 310 10.96 4.33 -27.08
CA GLY A 310 10.94 4.83 -25.71
C GLY A 310 12.16 5.67 -25.37
N LYS A 311 12.01 6.61 -24.45
CA LYS A 311 13.07 7.57 -24.08
C LYS A 311 14.37 6.89 -23.64
N ALA A 312 14.30 5.85 -22.81
CA ALA A 312 15.49 5.12 -22.37
C ALA A 312 16.09 4.28 -23.52
N ALA A 313 15.27 3.63 -24.34
CA ALA A 313 15.74 2.88 -25.52
C ALA A 313 16.53 3.77 -26.51
N LYS A 314 16.05 4.99 -26.78
CA LYS A 314 16.76 5.97 -27.62
C LYS A 314 18.13 6.34 -27.05
N LEU A 315 18.21 6.56 -25.73
CA LEU A 315 19.47 6.86 -25.05
C LEU A 315 20.44 5.68 -25.07
N SER A 316 19.93 4.46 -24.88
CA SER A 316 20.72 3.22 -24.97
C SER A 316 21.31 3.05 -26.37
N ARG A 317 20.49 3.23 -27.42
CA ARG A 317 20.93 3.16 -28.82
C ARG A 317 22.01 4.20 -29.12
N ALA A 318 21.79 5.45 -28.70
CA ALA A 318 22.78 6.52 -28.84
C ALA A 318 24.09 6.23 -28.10
N SER A 319 24.04 5.39 -27.05
CA SER A 319 25.19 4.93 -26.27
C SER A 319 25.84 3.65 -26.82
N GLY A 320 25.37 3.14 -27.96
CA GLY A 320 25.88 1.93 -28.62
C GLY A 320 25.38 0.61 -28.02
N LEU A 321 24.39 0.64 -27.13
CA LEU A 321 23.72 -0.56 -26.61
C LEU A 321 22.70 -1.04 -27.64
N THR A 322 22.70 -2.32 -27.96
CA THR A 322 21.93 -2.88 -29.11
C THR A 322 21.42 -4.30 -28.88
N LEU A 323 21.80 -4.97 -27.78
CA LEU A 323 21.35 -6.34 -27.52
C LEU A 323 19.84 -6.39 -27.34
N PHE A 324 19.23 -5.36 -26.74
CA PHE A 324 17.78 -5.25 -26.61
C PHE A 324 17.03 -5.25 -27.96
N GLU A 325 17.62 -4.73 -29.02
CA GLU A 325 17.02 -4.74 -30.37
C GLU A 325 17.13 -6.12 -31.00
N LYS A 326 18.25 -6.81 -30.78
CA LYS A 326 18.44 -8.22 -31.20
C LYS A 326 17.45 -9.13 -30.49
N GLU A 327 17.21 -8.89 -29.20
CA GLU A 327 16.23 -9.61 -28.39
C GLU A 327 14.82 -9.48 -28.99
N TYR A 328 14.39 -8.26 -29.30
CA TYR A 328 13.11 -8.01 -29.97
C TYR A 328 13.03 -8.74 -31.32
N ALA A 329 14.05 -8.58 -32.16
CA ALA A 329 14.10 -9.18 -33.49
C ALA A 329 14.06 -10.71 -33.44
N TYR A 330 14.73 -11.32 -32.46
CA TYR A 330 14.72 -12.76 -32.26
C TYR A 330 13.29 -13.28 -32.04
N TRP A 331 12.55 -12.68 -31.09
CA TRP A 331 11.20 -13.15 -30.76
C TRP A 331 10.25 -12.98 -31.95
N LYS A 332 10.26 -11.80 -32.60
CA LYS A 332 9.41 -11.53 -33.76
C LYS A 332 9.75 -12.39 -34.99
N LYS A 333 11.01 -12.80 -35.16
CA LYS A 333 11.45 -13.65 -36.28
C LYS A 333 11.08 -15.11 -36.09
N ASN A 334 11.28 -15.65 -34.89
CA ASN A 334 11.22 -17.09 -34.65
C ASN A 334 9.85 -17.59 -34.16
N TYR A 335 9.00 -16.71 -33.63
CA TYR A 335 7.72 -17.07 -33.04
C TYR A 335 6.59 -16.26 -33.66
N PRO A 336 5.83 -16.84 -34.62
CA PRO A 336 4.74 -16.13 -35.29
C PRO A 336 3.61 -15.68 -34.36
N ASP A 337 3.44 -16.34 -33.21
CA ASP A 337 2.43 -16.02 -32.19
C ASP A 337 2.89 -14.97 -31.17
N GLU A 338 4.15 -14.53 -31.22
CA GLU A 338 4.68 -13.50 -30.34
C GLU A 338 4.00 -12.16 -30.60
N SER A 339 3.34 -11.63 -29.57
CA SER A 339 2.77 -10.29 -29.59
C SER A 339 3.88 -9.22 -29.62
N ASP A 340 3.54 -8.01 -30.07
CA ASP A 340 4.47 -6.88 -29.96
C ASP A 340 4.85 -6.59 -28.50
N TYR A 341 3.86 -6.61 -27.60
CA TYR A 341 4.04 -6.36 -26.18
C TYR A 341 5.08 -7.30 -25.55
N MET A 342 4.97 -8.62 -25.77
CA MET A 342 5.88 -9.59 -25.15
C MET A 342 7.31 -9.50 -25.70
N ALA A 343 7.45 -9.24 -27.01
CA ALA A 343 8.75 -9.03 -27.62
C ALA A 343 9.43 -7.76 -27.04
N ARG A 344 8.65 -6.69 -26.86
CA ARG A 344 9.12 -5.45 -26.25
C ARG A 344 9.40 -5.59 -24.74
N LEU A 345 8.69 -6.45 -24.01
CA LEU A 345 8.96 -6.76 -22.60
C LEU A 345 10.31 -7.47 -22.43
N SER A 346 10.58 -8.47 -23.27
CA SER A 346 11.88 -9.15 -23.31
C SER A 346 13.00 -8.18 -23.67
N SER A 347 12.79 -7.37 -24.70
CA SER A 347 13.71 -6.29 -25.11
C SER A 347 14.01 -5.31 -23.97
N SER A 348 12.97 -4.85 -23.26
CA SER A 348 13.12 -3.93 -22.12
C SER A 348 13.96 -4.51 -21.01
N SER A 349 13.78 -5.80 -20.71
CA SER A 349 14.56 -6.51 -19.68
C SER A 349 16.05 -6.55 -20.07
N ILE A 350 16.37 -6.88 -21.32
CA ILE A 350 17.77 -6.85 -21.81
C ILE A 350 18.34 -5.44 -21.80
N ASN A 351 17.57 -4.42 -22.19
CA ASN A 351 18.03 -3.03 -22.15
C ASN A 351 18.38 -2.58 -20.72
N LEU A 352 17.56 -2.96 -19.73
CA LEU A 352 17.87 -2.72 -18.31
C LEU A 352 19.22 -3.36 -17.93
N LEU A 353 19.45 -4.61 -18.32
CA LEU A 353 20.72 -5.30 -18.03
C LEU A 353 21.91 -4.68 -18.77
N GLU A 354 21.74 -4.21 -20.02
CA GLU A 354 22.79 -3.50 -20.78
C GLU A 354 23.17 -2.19 -20.10
N LEU A 355 22.17 -1.42 -19.65
CA LEU A 355 22.38 -0.20 -18.89
C LEU A 355 23.11 -0.49 -17.58
N HIS A 356 22.75 -1.57 -16.89
CA HIS A 356 23.42 -1.97 -15.66
C HIS A 356 24.90 -2.32 -15.88
N ASP A 357 25.21 -3.15 -16.89
CA ASP A 357 26.60 -3.52 -17.19
C ASP A 357 27.41 -2.29 -17.63
N LYS A 358 26.81 -1.38 -18.41
CA LYS A 358 27.46 -0.16 -18.89
C LYS A 358 27.70 0.88 -17.79
N MET A 359 26.69 1.17 -16.97
CA MET A 359 26.71 2.28 -16.02
C MET A 359 27.22 1.87 -14.64
N PHE A 360 26.89 0.65 -14.20
CA PHE A 360 27.18 0.16 -12.85
C PHE A 360 28.21 -0.96 -12.81
N LYS A 361 28.81 -1.31 -13.96
CA LYS A 361 29.88 -2.31 -14.09
C LYS A 361 29.49 -3.68 -13.54
N THR A 362 28.22 -4.02 -13.65
CA THR A 362 27.75 -5.39 -13.46
C THR A 362 28.20 -6.26 -14.63
N THR A 363 27.89 -7.56 -14.54
CA THR A 363 28.23 -8.53 -15.59
C THR A 363 27.04 -9.45 -15.87
N PHE A 364 25.84 -8.89 -15.92
CA PHE A 364 24.60 -9.64 -16.09
C PHE A 364 24.50 -10.24 -17.50
N LEU A 365 25.13 -9.62 -18.50
CA LEU A 365 25.08 -10.07 -19.89
C LEU A 365 26.37 -10.78 -20.34
N LYS A 366 27.27 -11.14 -19.42
CA LYS A 366 28.57 -11.77 -19.76
C LYS A 366 28.44 -13.07 -20.58
N ASP A 367 27.35 -13.81 -20.36
CA ASP A 367 27.06 -15.08 -21.03
C ASP A 367 25.88 -14.93 -22.02
N TYR A 368 25.54 -13.70 -22.42
CA TYR A 368 24.43 -13.45 -23.32
C TYR A 368 24.67 -14.11 -24.68
N ASN A 369 23.81 -15.06 -25.05
CA ASN A 369 23.86 -15.73 -26.35
C ASN A 369 22.60 -15.43 -27.18
N PRO A 370 22.67 -14.60 -28.24
CA PRO A 370 21.51 -14.21 -29.04
C PRO A 370 20.85 -15.38 -29.79
N ASP A 371 21.58 -16.48 -29.98
CA ASP A 371 21.11 -17.65 -30.75
C ASP A 371 20.51 -18.75 -29.86
N ALA A 372 20.58 -18.61 -28.53
CA ALA A 372 20.01 -19.61 -27.63
C ALA A 372 18.47 -19.65 -27.74
N SER A 373 17.93 -20.87 -27.80
CA SER A 373 16.49 -21.15 -27.94
C SER A 373 15.69 -21.02 -26.65
N SER A 374 16.36 -20.81 -25.53
CA SER A 374 15.79 -20.60 -24.19
C SER A 374 16.33 -19.30 -23.59
N ASN A 375 16.36 -19.19 -22.25
CA ASN A 375 16.94 -18.04 -21.56
C ASN A 375 18.36 -17.74 -22.09
N ARG A 376 18.56 -16.52 -22.59
CA ARG A 376 19.81 -16.11 -23.22
C ARG A 376 20.91 -15.70 -22.26
N LEU A 377 20.69 -15.72 -20.95
CA LEU A 377 21.70 -15.33 -19.94
C LEU A 377 22.64 -16.46 -19.52
N GLY A 378 22.48 -17.68 -20.06
CA GLY A 378 23.35 -18.81 -19.73
C GLY A 378 23.37 -19.10 -18.23
N ILE A 379 24.55 -19.30 -17.66
CA ILE A 379 24.73 -19.61 -16.23
C ILE A 379 24.45 -18.43 -15.29
N VAL A 380 24.36 -17.19 -15.81
CA VAL A 380 23.89 -16.05 -15.00
C VAL A 380 22.44 -16.31 -14.55
N GLY A 381 21.62 -16.86 -15.45
CA GLY A 381 20.18 -17.04 -15.26
C GLY A 381 19.46 -15.71 -15.03
N SER A 382 18.21 -15.77 -14.58
CA SER A 382 17.46 -14.56 -14.23
C SER A 382 18.15 -13.78 -13.10
N VAL A 383 18.18 -12.45 -13.23
CA VAL A 383 18.80 -11.53 -12.25
C VAL A 383 17.76 -11.12 -11.22
N ASN A 384 17.98 -11.48 -9.95
CA ASN A 384 17.14 -11.00 -8.86
C ASN A 384 17.68 -9.65 -8.37
N CYS A 385 16.94 -8.56 -8.58
CA CYS A 385 17.37 -7.21 -8.21
C CYS A 385 17.67 -7.09 -6.71
N ALA A 386 16.88 -7.79 -5.89
CA ALA A 386 17.05 -7.82 -4.44
C ALA A 386 18.40 -8.40 -3.98
N ASP A 387 19.13 -9.12 -4.86
CA ASP A 387 20.45 -9.64 -4.51
C ASP A 387 21.50 -8.52 -4.31
N CYS A 388 21.36 -7.42 -5.04
CA CYS A 388 22.24 -6.25 -4.94
C CYS A 388 21.59 -5.08 -4.20
N HIS A 389 20.27 -4.95 -4.32
CA HIS A 389 19.49 -3.84 -3.80
C HIS A 389 18.55 -4.35 -2.71
N GLY A 390 18.91 -4.22 -1.43
CA GLY A 390 18.08 -4.73 -0.35
C GLY A 390 16.62 -4.25 -0.45
N ASP A 391 15.70 -5.09 0.03
CA ASP A 391 14.27 -4.89 -0.08
C ASP A 391 13.57 -5.45 1.15
N ASN A 392 12.90 -4.58 1.91
CA ASN A 392 12.19 -5.00 3.11
C ASN A 392 10.77 -5.51 2.82
N VAL A 393 10.23 -5.32 1.61
CA VAL A 393 8.94 -5.92 1.21
C VAL A 393 9.04 -7.44 1.18
N SER A 394 10.07 -7.97 0.52
CA SER A 394 10.33 -9.41 0.48
C SER A 394 11.00 -9.96 1.74
N GLY A 395 11.36 -9.10 2.70
CA GLY A 395 12.11 -9.48 3.91
C GLY A 395 13.61 -9.67 3.67
N ASN A 396 14.12 -9.22 2.54
CA ASN A 396 15.53 -9.30 2.17
C ASN A 396 16.33 -8.14 2.80
N LEU A 397 16.58 -8.28 4.09
CA LEU A 397 17.27 -7.28 4.91
C LEU A 397 18.80 -7.29 4.74
N GLN A 398 19.38 -8.21 3.98
CA GLN A 398 20.84 -8.30 3.80
C GLN A 398 21.25 -7.94 2.37
N GLU A 399 22.21 -7.03 2.24
CA GLU A 399 22.78 -6.61 0.96
C GLU A 399 24.32 -6.46 1.02
N PRO A 400 25.08 -6.94 0.02
CA PRO A 400 24.64 -7.88 -1.01
C PRO A 400 24.12 -9.17 -0.37
N ARG A 401 23.11 -9.79 -0.99
CA ARG A 401 22.45 -10.96 -0.42
C ARG A 401 23.44 -12.13 -0.32
N PRO A 402 23.59 -12.76 0.86
CA PRO A 402 24.44 -13.93 0.99
C PRO A 402 23.92 -15.11 0.13
N GLY A 403 24.84 -15.78 -0.57
CA GLY A 403 24.50 -16.95 -1.38
C GLY A 403 23.85 -16.63 -2.74
N THR A 404 24.05 -15.43 -3.28
CA THR A 404 23.72 -15.10 -4.67
C THR A 404 24.46 -16.01 -5.65
N THR A 405 23.78 -16.42 -6.73
CA THR A 405 24.30 -17.35 -7.74
C THR A 405 24.27 -16.76 -9.16
N GLY A 406 25.12 -17.29 -10.04
CA GLY A 406 25.23 -16.90 -11.47
C GLY A 406 26.07 -15.64 -11.73
N TYR A 407 26.03 -14.66 -10.83
CA TYR A 407 26.76 -13.39 -10.94
C TYR A 407 27.32 -12.93 -9.60
N LYS A 408 28.27 -12.00 -9.66
CA LYS A 408 28.82 -11.34 -8.46
C LYS A 408 27.87 -10.24 -8.03
N ALA A 409 27.19 -10.43 -6.89
CA ALA A 409 26.41 -9.37 -6.28
C ALA A 409 27.31 -8.22 -5.82
N ILE A 410 26.80 -6.99 -5.95
CA ILE A 410 27.45 -5.76 -5.47
C ILE A 410 26.50 -5.04 -4.52
N LYS A 411 27.03 -4.22 -3.62
CA LYS A 411 26.18 -3.45 -2.72
C LYS A 411 25.60 -2.27 -3.49
N GLY A 412 24.31 -2.32 -3.78
CA GLY A 412 23.53 -1.21 -4.31
C GLY A 412 22.95 -0.34 -3.19
N ARG A 413 22.20 0.69 -3.58
CA ARG A 413 21.23 1.34 -2.69
C ARG A 413 19.99 0.43 -2.53
N PRO A 414 19.17 0.60 -1.48
CA PRO A 414 17.87 -0.05 -1.38
C PRO A 414 17.10 0.04 -2.70
N LEU A 415 16.35 -1.01 -3.05
CA LEU A 415 15.69 -1.12 -4.36
C LEU A 415 14.82 0.09 -4.69
N THR A 416 14.12 0.59 -3.68
CA THR A 416 13.25 1.78 -3.75
C THR A 416 14.02 3.03 -4.13
N GLU A 417 15.11 3.31 -3.43
CA GLU A 417 15.95 4.48 -3.68
C GLU A 417 16.61 4.39 -5.04
N ALA A 418 17.12 3.20 -5.40
CA ALA A 418 17.81 2.98 -6.66
C ALA A 418 16.90 3.27 -7.86
N ILE A 419 15.69 2.71 -7.85
CA ILE A 419 14.72 2.93 -8.93
C ILE A 419 14.26 4.39 -8.93
N HIS A 420 13.77 4.90 -7.80
CA HIS A 420 13.15 6.23 -7.79
C HIS A 420 14.15 7.35 -8.03
N ALA A 421 15.37 7.31 -7.47
CA ALA A 421 16.36 8.36 -7.66
C ALA A 421 16.84 8.44 -9.13
N ILE A 422 17.05 7.30 -9.78
CA ILE A 422 17.42 7.29 -11.21
C ILE A 422 16.30 7.90 -12.04
N HIS A 423 15.06 7.47 -11.84
CA HIS A 423 13.93 7.97 -12.63
C HIS A 423 13.62 9.44 -12.34
N ALA A 424 13.66 9.88 -11.08
CA ALA A 424 13.47 11.29 -10.72
C ALA A 424 14.53 12.20 -11.37
N ASN A 425 15.73 11.68 -11.64
CA ASN A 425 16.77 12.40 -12.37
C ASN A 425 16.57 12.35 -13.90
N PHE A 426 16.50 11.16 -14.51
CA PHE A 426 16.42 11.03 -15.98
C PHE A 426 15.07 11.44 -16.58
N LEU A 427 14.02 11.44 -15.77
CA LEU A 427 12.67 11.87 -16.13
C LEU A 427 12.30 13.19 -15.43
N SER A 428 13.28 14.03 -15.07
CA SER A 428 13.04 15.30 -14.39
C SER A 428 12.24 16.31 -15.22
N ASP A 429 12.12 16.10 -16.54
CA ASP A 429 11.30 16.87 -17.47
C ASP A 429 9.87 16.31 -17.62
N MET A 430 9.57 15.17 -17.00
CA MET A 430 8.29 14.49 -17.07
C MET A 430 7.33 15.00 -15.97
N ASN A 431 6.93 16.26 -16.10
CA ASN A 431 6.06 16.94 -15.13
C ASN A 431 4.79 17.50 -15.76
N ASP A 432 3.76 17.69 -14.95
CA ASP A 432 2.60 18.49 -15.31
C ASP A 432 2.95 19.98 -15.39
N LYS A 433 2.01 20.82 -15.83
CA LYS A 433 2.25 22.27 -15.97
C LYS A 433 2.62 22.97 -14.66
N ALA A 434 2.21 22.42 -13.51
CA ALA A 434 2.56 22.95 -12.19
C ALA A 434 3.93 22.45 -11.69
N GLY A 435 4.63 21.62 -12.45
CA GLY A 435 5.89 21.00 -12.05
C GLY A 435 5.72 19.75 -11.18
N ARG A 436 4.51 19.20 -11.05
CA ARG A 436 4.31 17.93 -10.32
C ARG A 436 4.75 16.78 -11.23
N THR A 437 5.56 15.87 -10.71
CA THR A 437 6.02 14.74 -11.54
C THR A 437 4.84 13.87 -11.97
N VAL A 438 4.85 13.42 -13.23
CA VAL A 438 3.94 12.38 -13.72
C VAL A 438 4.64 11.02 -13.87
N SER A 439 5.93 10.97 -13.51
CA SER A 439 6.79 9.79 -13.68
C SER A 439 6.32 8.58 -12.86
N CYS A 440 5.69 8.82 -11.69
CA CYS A 440 5.11 7.77 -10.87
C CYS A 440 4.08 6.95 -11.65
N GLN A 441 3.11 7.63 -12.31
CA GLN A 441 2.06 7.00 -13.08
C GLN A 441 2.53 6.49 -14.45
N ALA A 442 3.65 7.01 -14.95
CA ALA A 442 4.29 6.47 -16.15
C ALA A 442 4.85 5.05 -15.88
N CYS A 443 5.36 4.78 -14.68
CA CYS A 443 5.89 3.47 -14.28
C CYS A 443 4.85 2.58 -13.61
N HIS A 444 3.97 3.15 -12.77
CA HIS A 444 2.84 2.50 -12.10
C HIS A 444 1.52 2.91 -12.79
N PRO A 445 1.24 2.39 -14.01
CA PRO A 445 0.08 2.77 -14.81
C PRO A 445 -1.21 2.12 -14.31
N THR A 446 -2.34 2.68 -14.74
CA THR A 446 -3.69 2.11 -14.88
C THR A 446 -3.97 1.21 -16.07
N HIS A 447 -3.96 -0.12 -15.93
CA HIS A 447 -4.90 -0.97 -16.66
C HIS A 447 -6.35 -0.68 -16.22
N TRP A 448 -7.26 -0.88 -17.16
CA TRP A 448 -8.67 -0.58 -17.06
C TRP A 448 -9.48 -1.86 -17.11
N GLN A 449 -10.58 -1.89 -16.35
CA GLN A 449 -11.50 -3.03 -16.38
C GLN A 449 -12.08 -3.25 -17.78
N ASN A 450 -12.32 -2.17 -18.54
CA ASN A 450 -12.67 -2.24 -19.96
C ASN A 450 -11.41 -2.44 -20.81
N PRO A 451 -11.22 -3.61 -21.46
CA PRO A 451 -10.01 -3.90 -22.23
C PRO A 451 -9.72 -2.92 -23.38
N SER A 452 -10.74 -2.25 -23.92
CA SER A 452 -10.56 -1.26 -24.99
C SER A 452 -9.81 -0.01 -24.51
N MET A 453 -9.85 0.28 -23.21
CA MET A 453 -9.17 1.41 -22.57
C MET A 453 -7.70 1.11 -22.25
N ASN A 454 -7.23 -0.12 -22.42
CA ASN A 454 -5.80 -0.46 -22.27
C ASN A 454 -4.95 -0.13 -23.50
N ASN A 455 -5.53 0.47 -24.53
CA ASN A 455 -4.77 0.98 -25.66
C ASN A 455 -4.22 2.40 -25.36
N PHE A 456 -2.89 2.52 -25.28
CA PHE A 456 -2.19 3.77 -24.97
C PHE A 456 -2.38 4.88 -26.00
N GLU A 457 -2.68 4.53 -27.25
CA GLU A 457 -2.87 5.50 -28.34
C GLU A 457 -4.26 6.12 -28.31
N THR A 458 -5.28 5.33 -27.97
CA THR A 458 -6.68 5.77 -28.03
C THR A 458 -7.25 6.21 -26.70
N ASN A 459 -6.68 5.79 -25.57
CA ASN A 459 -7.19 6.16 -24.26
C ASN A 459 -6.80 7.62 -23.91
N PRO A 460 -7.78 8.55 -23.79
CA PRO A 460 -7.52 9.96 -23.51
C PRO A 460 -7.07 10.20 -22.05
N TYR A 461 -7.21 9.20 -21.19
CA TYR A 461 -6.90 9.29 -19.77
C TYR A 461 -5.51 8.77 -19.40
N GLN A 462 -4.77 8.19 -20.34
CA GLN A 462 -3.40 7.73 -20.11
C GLN A 462 -2.46 8.91 -19.89
N ILE A 463 -1.55 8.78 -18.92
CA ILE A 463 -0.54 9.81 -18.58
C ILE A 463 0.56 9.90 -19.65
N ILE A 464 0.89 8.78 -20.30
CA ILE A 464 1.89 8.68 -21.35
C ILE A 464 1.30 8.13 -22.67
N ASP A 465 2.01 8.35 -23.78
CA ASP A 465 1.77 7.64 -25.04
C ASP A 465 2.58 6.33 -25.15
N SER A 466 2.45 5.62 -26.28
CA SER A 466 3.13 4.34 -26.54
C SER A 466 4.66 4.43 -26.65
N SER A 467 5.20 5.65 -26.69
CA SER A 467 6.64 5.96 -26.69
C SER A 467 7.11 6.57 -25.35
N GLY A 468 6.25 6.60 -24.34
CA GLY A 468 6.57 7.14 -23.01
C GLY A 468 6.61 8.67 -22.94
N ASN A 469 6.03 9.39 -23.91
CA ASN A 469 5.98 10.86 -23.84
C ASN A 469 4.84 11.33 -22.93
N ASN A 470 5.10 12.41 -22.18
CA ASN A 470 4.15 13.00 -21.23
C ASN A 470 3.01 13.75 -21.93
N LYS A 471 1.76 13.32 -21.68
CA LYS A 471 0.55 13.96 -22.25
C LYS A 471 0.06 15.18 -21.46
N TYR A 472 0.56 15.39 -20.24
CA TYR A 472 0.08 16.42 -19.30
C TYR A 472 1.07 17.57 -19.09
N ALA A 473 2.12 17.69 -19.91
CA ALA A 473 3.11 18.77 -19.82
C ALA A 473 2.51 20.18 -19.79
N ASN A 474 1.33 20.37 -20.42
CA ASN A 474 0.62 21.65 -20.49
C ASN A 474 -0.70 21.68 -19.70
N SER A 475 -0.96 20.68 -18.86
CA SER A 475 -2.20 20.53 -18.10
C SER A 475 -1.91 20.08 -16.66
N ASP A 476 -2.96 19.93 -15.86
CA ASP A 476 -2.88 19.32 -14.53
C ASP A 476 -3.04 17.80 -14.64
N GLN A 477 -2.07 17.04 -14.12
CA GLN A 477 -2.14 15.58 -14.20
C GLN A 477 -3.33 14.98 -13.42
N ARG A 478 -3.87 15.68 -12.42
CA ARG A 478 -5.04 15.20 -11.65
C ARG A 478 -6.33 15.23 -12.45
N LYS A 479 -6.31 15.87 -13.63
CA LYS A 479 -7.38 15.77 -14.63
C LYS A 479 -7.35 14.43 -15.36
N ALA A 480 -6.23 13.70 -15.32
CA ALA A 480 -6.14 12.38 -15.90
C ALA A 480 -7.15 11.43 -15.28
N GLY A 481 -7.68 10.51 -16.09
CA GLY A 481 -8.63 9.51 -15.65
C GLY A 481 -8.02 8.14 -15.36
N GLY A 482 -6.71 7.98 -15.56
CA GLY A 482 -5.98 6.71 -15.59
C GLY A 482 -4.62 6.79 -14.86
N GLY A 483 -4.30 5.79 -14.04
CA GLY A 483 -3.04 5.70 -13.26
C GLY A 483 -3.29 4.99 -11.93
N CYS A 484 -2.30 4.25 -11.37
CA CYS A 484 -2.49 3.26 -10.28
C CYS A 484 -3.34 3.80 -9.11
N TYR A 485 -3.31 5.13 -8.89
CA TYR A 485 -4.09 5.84 -7.86
C TYR A 485 -4.95 7.01 -8.34
N LEU A 486 -4.66 7.65 -9.48
CA LEU A 486 -5.35 8.88 -9.85
C LEU A 486 -6.86 8.63 -10.08
N ARG A 487 -7.69 9.29 -9.25
CA ARG A 487 -9.15 9.16 -9.21
C ARG A 487 -9.67 7.78 -8.82
N ARG A 488 -8.82 6.94 -8.25
CA ARG A 488 -9.18 5.63 -7.68
C ARG A 488 -9.39 5.70 -6.18
N ASP A 489 -8.54 6.44 -5.51
CA ASP A 489 -8.59 6.60 -4.05
C ASP A 489 -9.32 7.89 -3.64
N ALA A 490 -9.82 7.93 -2.40
CA ALA A 490 -10.50 9.07 -1.82
C ALA A 490 -9.66 10.37 -1.82
N HIS A 491 -8.33 10.29 -1.72
CA HIS A 491 -7.46 11.45 -1.67
C HIS A 491 -7.19 12.08 -3.04
N THR A 492 -7.34 11.32 -4.13
CA THR A 492 -7.04 11.78 -5.49
C THR A 492 -8.29 12.10 -6.32
N ASN A 493 -9.48 12.00 -5.72
CA ASN A 493 -10.73 12.00 -6.47
C ASN A 493 -11.61 13.24 -6.22
N PRO A 494 -12.02 13.96 -7.28
CA PRO A 494 -12.88 15.15 -7.17
C PRO A 494 -14.28 14.89 -6.60
N ALA A 495 -14.74 13.64 -6.63
CA ALA A 495 -16.09 13.27 -6.22
C ALA A 495 -16.22 12.99 -4.71
N VAL A 496 -15.12 12.95 -3.94
CA VAL A 496 -15.25 12.82 -2.48
C VAL A 496 -15.88 14.07 -1.90
N LYS A 497 -16.87 13.85 -1.05
CA LYS A 497 -17.53 14.92 -0.31
C LYS A 497 -17.12 14.85 1.17
N PRO A 498 -16.93 16.00 1.83
CA PRO A 498 -16.74 16.12 3.29
C PRO A 498 -17.75 15.30 4.11
N PRO A 499 -17.42 14.96 5.37
CA PRO A 499 -16.28 15.48 6.16
C PRO A 499 -14.97 14.68 6.01
N PHE A 500 -13.85 15.39 5.94
CA PHE A 500 -12.51 14.81 5.88
C PHE A 500 -11.79 14.72 7.25
N PHE A 501 -12.30 15.34 8.31
CA PHE A 501 -11.70 15.37 9.65
C PHE A 501 -10.19 15.70 9.63
N LEU A 502 -9.86 16.91 9.19
CA LEU A 502 -8.48 17.34 8.93
C LEU A 502 -7.85 18.07 10.13
N ASN A 503 -6.58 17.80 10.38
CA ASN A 503 -5.72 18.67 11.20
C ASN A 503 -5.31 19.92 10.40
N ASP A 504 -4.50 20.81 10.98
CA ASP A 504 -4.11 22.06 10.30
C ASP A 504 -3.24 21.83 9.06
N LEU A 505 -2.38 20.80 9.04
CA LEU A 505 -1.62 20.42 7.86
C LEU A 505 -2.52 19.84 6.76
N GLY A 506 -3.51 19.01 7.11
CA GLY A 506 -4.51 18.51 6.18
C GLY A 506 -5.34 19.62 5.55
N LYS A 507 -5.76 20.61 6.35
CA LYS A 507 -6.41 21.83 5.84
C LYS A 507 -5.49 22.60 4.89
N TRP A 508 -4.19 22.67 5.19
CA TRP A 508 -3.23 23.27 4.28
C TRP A 508 -3.15 22.53 2.94
N TYR A 509 -3.10 21.20 2.93
CA TYR A 509 -3.16 20.40 1.71
C TYR A 509 -4.44 20.63 0.92
N LEU A 510 -5.59 20.65 1.61
CA LEU A 510 -6.88 20.94 0.97
C LEU A 510 -6.84 22.28 0.23
N TYR A 511 -6.42 23.35 0.89
CA TYR A 511 -6.48 24.71 0.31
C TYR A 511 -5.33 25.06 -0.65
N ASN A 512 -4.15 24.47 -0.47
CA ASN A 512 -2.94 24.84 -1.22
C ASN A 512 -2.55 23.82 -2.30
N VAL A 513 -3.12 22.61 -2.24
CA VAL A 513 -2.88 21.57 -3.25
C VAL A 513 -4.20 21.19 -3.91
N SER A 514 -5.13 20.60 -3.17
CA SER A 514 -6.35 20.00 -3.75
C SER A 514 -7.29 21.03 -4.36
N MET A 515 -7.37 22.24 -3.81
CA MET A 515 -8.20 23.35 -4.29
C MET A 515 -7.41 24.37 -5.13
N LYS A 516 -6.33 23.93 -5.77
CA LYS A 516 -5.50 24.74 -6.68
C LYS A 516 -5.38 24.09 -8.05
N ASP A 517 -5.40 24.91 -9.10
CA ASP A 517 -5.15 24.47 -10.46
C ASP A 517 -3.64 24.37 -10.79
N GLU A 518 -3.33 24.14 -12.07
CA GLU A 518 -1.96 24.06 -12.58
C GLU A 518 -1.22 25.40 -12.62
N ASN A 519 -1.93 26.52 -12.41
CA ASN A 519 -1.40 27.88 -12.34
C ASN A 519 -1.47 28.45 -10.90
N ASP A 520 -1.64 27.56 -9.92
CA ASP A 520 -1.80 27.90 -8.49
C ASP A 520 -3.01 28.82 -8.18
N GLN A 521 -4.00 28.85 -9.08
CA GLN A 521 -5.25 29.58 -8.89
C GLN A 521 -6.27 28.75 -8.11
N PRO A 522 -7.06 29.38 -7.21
CA PRO A 522 -8.18 28.71 -6.56
C PRO A 522 -9.19 28.14 -7.56
N ILE A 523 -9.75 26.99 -7.23
CA ILE A 523 -10.82 26.33 -8.00
C ILE A 523 -12.00 26.02 -7.10
N THR A 524 -13.17 25.77 -7.70
CA THR A 524 -14.42 25.47 -6.98
C THR A 524 -14.63 23.98 -6.73
N GLU A 525 -13.99 23.13 -7.52
CA GLU A 525 -14.06 21.67 -7.40
C GLU A 525 -12.69 21.12 -7.00
N ILE A 526 -12.67 20.24 -6.01
CA ILE A 526 -11.44 19.61 -5.52
C ILE A 526 -10.80 18.76 -6.62
N ARG A 527 -9.49 18.87 -6.83
CA ARG A 527 -8.73 18.00 -7.76
C ARG A 527 -8.01 16.84 -7.05
N GLY A 528 -7.95 16.89 -5.73
CA GLY A 528 -7.26 15.91 -4.90
C GLY A 528 -5.74 16.07 -4.88
N LEU A 529 -5.10 15.07 -4.30
CA LEU A 529 -3.66 14.94 -4.10
C LEU A 529 -3.02 14.07 -5.18
N THR A 530 -1.69 13.99 -5.15
CA THR A 530 -0.86 13.10 -5.98
C THR A 530 0.07 12.26 -5.09
N CYS A 531 0.76 11.26 -5.64
CA CYS A 531 1.60 10.33 -4.89
C CYS A 531 2.62 11.05 -3.99
N THR A 532 3.22 12.14 -4.51
CA THR A 532 4.25 12.91 -3.80
C THR A 532 3.69 13.81 -2.70
N ASN A 533 2.37 13.91 -2.55
CA ASN A 533 1.77 14.57 -1.37
C ASN A 533 1.68 13.61 -0.17
N CYS A 534 1.81 12.30 -0.40
CA CYS A 534 1.89 11.28 0.66
C CYS A 534 3.35 10.86 0.90
N HIS A 535 4.03 10.45 -0.19
CA HIS A 535 5.44 10.02 -0.17
C HIS A 535 6.36 11.23 -0.36
N ASN A 536 6.70 11.89 0.75
CA ASN A 536 7.53 13.08 0.75
C ASN A 536 8.38 13.23 2.00
N GLN A 537 9.31 14.19 1.94
CA GLN A 537 10.22 14.48 3.05
C GLN A 537 9.47 14.93 4.31
N LEU A 538 8.38 15.68 4.18
CA LEU A 538 7.65 16.18 5.36
C LEU A 538 7.09 15.03 6.21
N SER A 539 6.52 13.99 5.59
CA SER A 539 6.05 12.79 6.29
C SER A 539 7.16 12.13 7.12
N ASN A 540 8.37 12.03 6.56
CA ASN A 540 9.55 11.47 7.22
C ASN A 540 10.03 12.34 8.38
N GLU A 541 10.08 13.67 8.19
CA GLU A 541 10.50 14.60 9.25
C GLU A 541 9.51 14.61 10.42
N LEU A 542 8.20 14.57 10.13
CA LEU A 542 7.18 14.46 11.17
C LEU A 542 7.32 13.14 11.94
N TYR A 543 7.51 12.01 11.21
CA TYR A 543 7.76 10.71 11.84
C TYR A 543 9.00 10.75 12.73
N ASN A 544 10.11 11.32 12.25
CA ASN A 544 11.36 11.44 13.02
C ASN A 544 11.18 12.30 14.28
N TYR A 545 10.38 13.36 14.20
CA TYR A 545 10.12 14.26 15.32
C TYR A 545 9.28 13.62 16.43
N ASP A 546 8.35 12.72 16.06
CA ASP A 546 7.38 12.13 16.99
C ASP A 546 8.06 11.37 18.16
N ASP A 547 7.60 11.57 19.39
CA ASP A 547 7.93 10.75 20.56
C ASP A 547 6.69 10.75 21.45
N LEU A 548 5.73 9.91 21.07
CA LEU A 548 4.35 9.97 21.56
C LEU A 548 4.22 9.20 22.87
N ASP A 549 3.50 9.78 23.82
CA ASP A 549 3.03 9.08 25.02
C ASP A 549 1.66 8.44 24.78
N ASN A 550 0.85 9.03 23.89
CA ASN A 550 -0.42 8.46 23.42
C ASN A 550 -0.72 8.92 22.00
N VAL A 551 -0.82 7.97 21.08
CA VAL A 551 -1.05 8.25 19.64
C VAL A 551 -2.45 8.77 19.33
N VAL A 552 -3.46 8.40 20.13
CA VAL A 552 -4.88 8.67 19.89
C VAL A 552 -5.26 10.09 20.32
N THR A 553 -4.64 10.56 21.40
CA THR A 553 -4.78 11.94 21.88
C THR A 553 -3.67 12.85 21.37
N GLN A 554 -2.65 12.28 20.71
CA GLN A 554 -1.44 12.98 20.28
C GLN A 554 -0.68 13.65 21.44
N ASP A 555 -0.69 12.99 22.61
CA ASP A 555 0.09 13.42 23.77
C ASP A 555 1.57 13.02 23.59
N GLY A 556 2.47 13.81 24.19
CA GLY A 556 3.92 13.67 24.04
C GLY A 556 4.49 14.67 23.05
N LYS A 557 5.57 14.31 22.38
CA LYS A 557 6.25 15.18 21.40
C LYS A 557 5.71 14.89 20.01
N THR A 558 4.99 15.83 19.41
CA THR A 558 4.57 15.76 18.00
C THR A 558 4.28 17.14 17.45
N LEU A 559 4.36 17.28 16.12
CA LEU A 559 3.96 18.49 15.39
C LEU A 559 2.61 18.33 14.68
N ARG A 560 2.02 17.13 14.70
CA ARG A 560 0.82 16.78 13.93
C ARG A 560 -0.47 17.40 14.49
N ASN A 561 -0.44 17.85 15.73
CA ASN A 561 -1.50 18.63 16.39
C ASN A 561 -1.17 20.12 16.49
N LYS A 562 -0.17 20.61 15.74
CA LYS A 562 0.28 22.01 15.78
C LYS A 562 -0.14 22.79 14.53
N PRO A 563 -0.25 24.12 14.63
CA PRO A 563 -0.43 24.98 13.46
C PRO A 563 0.72 24.82 12.46
N VAL A 564 0.43 25.02 11.18
CA VAL A 564 1.42 24.89 10.10
C VAL A 564 2.60 25.83 10.30
N GLU A 565 2.40 27.01 10.89
CA GLU A 565 3.47 27.96 11.22
C GLU A 565 4.50 27.35 12.18
N GLU A 566 4.06 26.53 13.14
CA GLU A 566 4.95 25.83 14.07
C GLU A 566 5.69 24.68 13.37
N ILE A 567 5.03 23.98 12.44
CA ILE A 567 5.65 22.96 11.59
C ILE A 567 6.76 23.59 10.74
N VAL A 568 6.47 24.70 10.05
CA VAL A 568 7.42 25.45 9.22
C VAL A 568 8.57 25.98 10.05
N LYS A 569 8.30 26.56 11.22
CA LYS A 569 9.34 27.04 12.14
C LYS A 569 10.27 25.91 12.57
N THR A 570 9.70 24.77 12.95
CA THR A 570 10.45 23.68 13.58
C THR A 570 11.24 22.85 12.57
N LEU A 571 10.62 22.48 11.44
CA LEU A 571 11.22 21.59 10.45
C LEU A 571 11.91 22.32 9.30
N ALA A 572 11.42 23.51 8.95
CA ALA A 572 11.96 24.30 7.84
C ALA A 572 12.72 25.57 8.30
N GLY A 573 12.82 25.85 9.61
CA GLY A 573 13.56 27.02 10.10
C GLY A 573 12.94 28.37 9.71
N ASN A 574 11.61 28.42 9.56
CA ASN A 574 10.84 29.54 8.99
C ASN A 574 11.01 29.74 7.46
N ASP A 575 11.66 28.81 6.75
CA ASP A 575 11.73 28.84 5.29
C ASP A 575 10.48 28.18 4.67
N LEU A 576 9.60 29.01 4.13
CA LEU A 576 8.37 28.53 3.49
C LEU A 576 8.64 27.75 2.21
N GLN A 577 9.69 28.09 1.44
CA GLN A 577 10.02 27.36 0.22
C GLN A 577 10.51 25.96 0.57
N ARG A 578 11.37 25.84 1.59
CA ARG A 578 11.79 24.53 2.09
C ARG A 578 10.61 23.70 2.58
N PHE A 579 9.65 24.31 3.29
CA PHE A 579 8.42 23.59 3.68
C PHE A 579 7.62 23.12 2.45
N GLN A 580 7.44 23.97 1.44
CA GLN A 580 6.74 23.60 0.20
C GLN A 580 7.46 22.47 -0.54
N ASP A 581 8.79 22.52 -0.64
CA ASP A 581 9.60 21.47 -1.27
C ASP A 581 9.47 20.12 -0.54
N MET A 582 9.28 20.14 0.79
CA MET A 582 9.03 18.93 1.59
C MET A 582 7.58 18.44 1.53
N ALA A 583 6.59 19.33 1.45
CA ALA A 583 5.16 19.00 1.58
C ALA A 583 4.48 18.73 0.22
N ASP A 584 4.82 19.53 -0.80
CA ASP A 584 4.28 19.48 -2.15
C ASP A 584 5.43 19.60 -3.16
N PRO A 585 6.31 18.59 -3.23
CA PRO A 585 7.52 18.64 -4.06
C PRO A 585 7.15 18.80 -5.54
N ARG A 586 7.65 19.90 -6.13
CA ARG A 586 7.47 20.24 -7.55
C ARG A 586 8.82 20.53 -8.18
N ILE A 587 9.04 19.99 -9.38
CA ILE A 587 10.24 20.25 -10.16
C ILE A 587 10.05 21.56 -10.92
N LYS A 588 10.76 22.61 -10.49
CA LYS A 588 10.71 23.96 -11.10
C LYS A 588 12.10 24.59 -11.09
N ASN A 589 12.47 25.32 -12.14
CA ASN A 589 13.70 26.12 -12.20
C ASN A 589 15.00 25.35 -11.86
N GLY A 590 15.06 24.06 -12.21
CA GLY A 590 16.20 23.19 -11.89
C GLY A 590 16.20 22.62 -10.46
N ASN A 591 15.29 23.05 -9.58
CA ASN A 591 15.06 22.40 -8.29
C ASN A 591 14.32 21.07 -8.51
N ASN A 592 14.83 19.98 -7.94
CA ASN A 592 14.23 18.65 -8.03
C ASN A 592 14.13 18.02 -6.63
N PRO A 593 13.19 18.50 -5.80
CA PRO A 593 13.03 18.02 -4.42
C PRO A 593 12.68 16.53 -4.36
N LEU A 594 12.10 15.98 -5.42
CA LEU A 594 11.81 14.55 -5.54
C LEU A 594 13.09 13.71 -5.67
N TYR A 595 14.03 14.14 -6.51
CA TYR A 595 15.34 13.50 -6.59
C TYR A 595 16.08 13.59 -5.25
N GLU A 596 16.09 14.77 -4.63
CA GLU A 596 16.70 14.98 -3.32
C GLU A 596 16.10 14.04 -2.26
N PHE A 597 14.78 13.91 -2.22
CA PHE A 597 14.07 12.99 -1.33
C PHE A 597 14.57 11.55 -1.47
N TYR A 598 14.58 10.98 -2.68
CA TYR A 598 15.00 9.59 -2.86
C TYR A 598 16.52 9.37 -2.86
N ASN A 599 17.31 10.36 -3.27
CA ASN A 599 18.76 10.23 -3.40
C ASN A 599 19.51 10.49 -2.09
N ASN A 600 19.02 11.42 -1.28
CA ASN A 600 19.67 11.89 -0.05
C ASN A 600 18.93 11.47 1.22
N HIS A 601 17.99 10.53 1.08
CA HIS A 601 17.25 9.98 2.20
C HIS A 601 18.20 9.43 3.27
N LYS A 602 17.82 9.64 4.53
CA LYS A 602 18.54 9.11 5.68
C LYS A 602 17.59 8.26 6.49
N GLY A 603 17.98 7.02 6.70
CA GLY A 603 17.18 6.07 7.45
C GLY A 603 16.80 6.60 8.83
N ALA A 604 15.51 6.51 9.17
CA ALA A 604 15.05 6.78 10.53
C ALA A 604 15.80 5.90 11.56
N VAL A 605 15.91 6.38 12.80
CA VAL A 605 16.49 5.58 13.89
C VAL A 605 15.55 4.40 14.18
N LEU A 606 16.02 3.17 13.97
CA LEU A 606 15.26 1.95 14.24
C LEU A 606 15.27 1.58 15.72
N VAL A 607 16.48 1.52 16.29
CA VAL A 607 16.78 1.11 17.67
C VAL A 607 18.02 1.82 18.16
N LYS A 608 18.35 1.67 19.44
CA LYS A 608 19.67 2.00 19.97
C LYS A 608 20.43 0.74 20.33
N ALA A 609 21.75 0.78 20.25
CA ALA A 609 22.60 -0.35 20.60
C ALA A 609 23.65 0.01 21.65
N THR A 610 23.91 -0.92 22.57
CA THR A 610 24.96 -0.82 23.58
C THR A 610 25.70 -2.15 23.71
N LYS A 611 26.92 -2.13 24.24
CA LYS A 611 27.68 -3.35 24.55
C LYS A 611 27.30 -3.84 25.94
N ALA A 612 26.83 -5.07 26.03
CA ALA A 612 26.63 -5.75 27.30
C ALA A 612 27.98 -6.08 27.96
N ALA A 613 27.96 -6.40 29.26
CA ALA A 613 29.16 -6.74 30.03
C ALA A 613 29.95 -7.93 29.46
N ASN A 614 29.30 -8.82 28.71
CA ASN A 614 29.91 -9.95 28.00
C ASN A 614 30.42 -9.59 26.58
N GLY A 615 30.44 -8.31 26.23
CA GLY A 615 30.88 -7.81 24.93
C GLY A 615 29.85 -7.93 23.79
N LYS A 616 28.72 -8.61 24.00
CA LYS A 616 27.68 -8.78 22.97
C LYS A 616 26.86 -7.49 22.78
N LEU A 617 26.42 -7.25 21.55
CA LEU A 617 25.51 -6.16 21.24
C LEU A 617 24.14 -6.41 21.87
N LYS A 618 23.61 -5.39 22.56
CA LYS A 618 22.24 -5.36 23.07
C LYS A 618 21.49 -4.23 22.38
N LEU A 619 20.35 -4.56 21.75
CA LEU A 619 19.44 -3.57 21.19
C LEU A 619 18.45 -3.08 22.25
N LEU A 620 18.14 -1.79 22.19
CA LEU A 620 17.21 -1.06 23.04
C LEU A 620 16.20 -0.34 22.13
N ALA A 621 15.06 0.06 22.68
CA ALA A 621 14.11 0.90 21.95
C ALA A 621 14.79 2.18 21.42
N TRP A 622 14.31 2.69 20.28
CA TRP A 622 14.88 3.86 19.60
C TRP A 622 15.00 5.11 20.50
N ASN A 623 14.10 5.25 21.48
CA ASN A 623 14.06 6.36 22.42
C ASN A 623 14.79 6.10 23.75
N ALA A 624 15.56 5.01 23.87
CA ALA A 624 16.30 4.73 25.10
C ALA A 624 17.26 5.87 25.46
N LYS A 625 17.46 6.13 26.75
CA LYS A 625 18.33 7.23 27.24
C LYS A 625 19.82 7.00 26.96
N GLU A 626 20.21 5.76 26.73
CA GLU A 626 21.58 5.31 26.49
C GLU A 626 21.68 4.53 25.16
N GLY A 627 22.91 4.26 24.75
CA GLY A 627 23.23 3.53 23.53
C GLY A 627 23.35 4.43 22.30
N ASN A 628 24.04 3.90 21.28
CA ASN A 628 24.24 4.58 20.00
C ASN A 628 23.05 4.33 19.08
N PRO A 629 22.58 5.35 18.33
CA PRO A 629 21.51 5.16 17.36
C PRO A 629 21.92 4.16 16.27
N VAL A 630 20.99 3.28 15.93
CA VAL A 630 21.09 2.35 14.80
C VAL A 630 19.97 2.71 13.83
N PRO A 631 20.28 3.37 12.70
CA PRO A 631 19.31 3.66 11.67
C PRO A 631 18.89 2.40 10.91
N TYR A 632 17.76 2.48 10.21
CA TYR A 632 17.27 1.37 9.38
C TYR A 632 18.31 0.90 8.36
N ASP A 633 19.01 1.82 7.68
CA ASP A 633 20.06 1.51 6.69
C ASP A 633 21.22 0.63 7.22
N SER A 634 21.41 0.66 8.55
CA SER A 634 22.47 -0.05 9.24
C SER A 634 22.03 -1.44 9.68
N ALA A 635 20.71 -1.65 9.81
CA ALA A 635 20.09 -2.91 10.22
C ALA A 635 19.43 -3.66 9.04
N SER A 636 19.07 -2.96 7.97
CA SER A 636 18.29 -3.46 6.84
C SER A 636 18.85 -2.89 5.54
N GLY A 637 19.19 -3.75 4.58
CA GLY A 637 19.52 -3.35 3.22
C GLY A 637 18.35 -2.69 2.49
N GLY A 638 17.11 -2.92 2.90
CA GLY A 638 15.94 -2.20 2.37
C GLY A 638 15.77 -0.78 2.91
N SER A 639 16.63 -0.35 3.85
CA SER A 639 16.46 0.87 4.64
C SER A 639 15.02 0.97 5.20
N ASP A 640 14.50 2.19 5.29
CA ASP A 640 13.19 2.59 5.81
C ASP A 640 12.19 2.96 4.70
N TRP A 641 12.06 2.09 3.70
CA TRP A 641 11.06 2.21 2.63
C TRP A 641 9.98 1.13 2.71
N TRP A 642 8.88 1.23 1.96
CA TRP A 642 7.80 0.25 1.76
C TRP A 642 7.19 -0.43 3.00
N LEU A 643 7.94 -1.31 3.66
CA LEU A 643 7.54 -2.03 4.86
C LEU A 643 8.31 -1.54 6.09
N ALA A 644 8.46 -0.22 6.19
CA ALA A 644 9.15 0.43 7.29
C ALA A 644 8.34 1.59 7.86
N ALA A 645 8.78 2.07 9.03
CA ALA A 645 7.97 2.98 9.81
C ALA A 645 7.79 4.37 9.18
N ALA A 646 8.64 4.76 8.22
CA ALA A 646 8.60 6.06 7.54
C ALA A 646 7.49 6.19 6.48
N GLU A 647 6.83 5.11 6.09
CA GLU A 647 5.71 5.18 5.15
C GLU A 647 4.59 6.14 5.62
N PRO A 648 3.84 6.75 4.67
CA PRO A 648 2.88 7.80 4.96
C PRO A 648 1.91 7.46 6.09
N LYS A 649 1.56 8.48 6.88
CA LYS A 649 0.63 8.35 8.02
C LYS A 649 -0.64 9.15 7.79
N CYS A 650 -1.80 8.59 8.11
CA CYS A 650 -3.07 9.29 8.26
C CYS A 650 -2.90 10.48 9.21
N ALA A 651 -2.15 10.30 10.30
CA ALA A 651 -1.80 11.35 11.25
C ALA A 651 -1.06 12.57 10.66
N SER A 652 -0.54 12.50 9.43
CA SER A 652 -0.01 13.68 8.72
C SER A 652 -1.11 14.68 8.40
N CYS A 653 -2.30 14.23 8.00
CA CYS A 653 -3.35 15.11 7.47
C CYS A 653 -4.64 15.07 8.30
N HIS A 654 -4.90 13.98 9.01
CA HIS A 654 -6.13 13.80 9.80
C HIS A 654 -5.94 14.19 11.27
N ALA A 655 -6.99 14.76 11.85
CA ALA A 655 -7.01 15.09 13.26
C ALA A 655 -7.14 13.81 14.11
N ALA A 656 -6.55 13.80 15.31
CA ALA A 656 -6.86 12.75 16.28
C ALA A 656 -8.36 12.76 16.64
N PRO A 657 -9.02 11.59 16.80
CA PRO A 657 -8.44 10.25 16.86
C PRO A 657 -8.45 9.48 15.51
N PHE A 658 -8.63 10.14 14.37
CA PHE A 658 -8.65 9.55 13.02
C PHE A 658 -7.24 9.19 12.51
N VAL A 659 -6.48 8.52 13.37
CA VAL A 659 -5.05 8.24 13.21
C VAL A 659 -4.74 6.80 13.59
N GLU A 660 -3.57 6.33 13.16
CA GLU A 660 -3.08 4.97 13.36
C GLU A 660 -2.95 4.55 14.83
N SER A 661 -2.83 3.24 15.05
CA SER A 661 -2.47 2.68 16.35
C SER A 661 -1.01 2.94 16.71
N GLU A 662 -0.67 2.70 17.97
CA GLU A 662 0.71 2.73 18.42
C GLU A 662 1.51 1.58 17.81
N GLY A 663 2.73 1.88 17.37
CA GLY A 663 3.69 0.91 16.87
C GLY A 663 4.45 0.16 17.97
N GLY A 664 5.40 -0.68 17.55
CA GLY A 664 6.27 -1.50 18.39
C GLY A 664 5.84 -2.97 18.48
N LYS A 665 4.60 -3.30 18.07
CA LYS A 665 4.08 -4.67 18.08
C LYS A 665 4.63 -5.51 16.92
N TYR A 666 5.00 -4.87 15.82
CA TYR A 666 5.40 -5.50 14.56
C TYR A 666 6.84 -5.14 14.15
N PHE A 667 7.73 -4.93 15.13
CA PHE A 667 9.16 -4.72 14.91
C PHE A 667 9.76 -5.73 13.91
N PRO A 668 10.63 -5.32 12.96
CA PRO A 668 11.19 -3.97 12.79
C PRO A 668 10.32 -3.01 11.96
N VAL A 669 9.12 -3.41 11.55
CA VAL A 669 8.27 -2.61 10.67
C VAL A 669 7.72 -1.37 11.36
N ASP A 670 7.51 -1.44 12.67
CA ASP A 670 7.04 -0.34 13.50
C ASP A 670 7.90 -0.14 14.76
N GLN A 671 7.67 0.98 15.43
CA GLN A 671 8.45 1.39 16.59
C GLN A 671 7.51 1.81 17.73
N PRO A 672 7.85 1.51 19.00
CA PRO A 672 7.07 1.97 20.15
C PRO A 672 7.02 3.50 20.18
N ARG A 673 5.98 4.13 20.76
CA ARG A 673 5.86 5.61 20.86
C ARG A 673 5.86 6.34 19.51
N LYS A 674 5.52 5.62 18.44
CA LYS A 674 5.33 6.12 17.08
C LYS A 674 4.03 5.55 16.51
N TYR A 675 3.55 6.11 15.42
CA TYR A 675 2.44 5.53 14.67
C TYR A 675 2.89 4.23 13.96
N ALA A 676 2.07 3.19 14.06
CA ALA A 676 2.18 2.00 13.24
C ALA A 676 1.91 2.33 11.76
N LEU A 677 2.14 1.38 10.86
CA LEU A 677 1.60 1.48 9.50
C LEU A 677 0.09 1.30 9.54
N TYR A 678 -0.63 1.95 8.62
CA TYR A 678 -2.07 1.77 8.47
C TYR A 678 -2.46 0.27 8.32
N ARG A 679 -1.67 -0.54 7.61
CA ARG A 679 -1.90 -2.00 7.46
C ARG A 679 -1.85 -2.80 8.76
N PHE A 680 -1.19 -2.24 9.78
CA PHE A 680 -1.06 -2.86 11.11
C PHE A 680 -1.95 -2.18 12.16
N SER A 681 -2.67 -1.13 11.74
CA SER A 681 -3.46 -0.28 12.63
C SER A 681 -4.88 -0.80 12.82
N LYS A 682 -5.40 -0.51 14.00
CA LYS A 682 -6.70 -0.91 14.49
C LYS A 682 -7.38 0.20 15.28
N ALA A 683 -8.70 0.22 15.18
CA ALA A 683 -9.57 1.06 15.98
C ALA A 683 -10.84 0.27 16.32
N HIS A 684 -11.74 0.88 17.10
CA HIS A 684 -12.99 0.24 17.49
C HIS A 684 -12.77 -1.15 18.15
N GLY A 685 -11.79 -1.21 19.07
CA GLY A 685 -11.32 -2.46 19.65
C GLY A 685 -10.26 -3.13 18.77
N LYS A 686 -10.61 -4.30 18.22
CA LYS A 686 -9.69 -5.16 17.44
C LYS A 686 -9.89 -5.07 15.92
N ILE A 687 -10.75 -4.18 15.42
CA ILE A 687 -11.05 -4.04 14.00
C ILE A 687 -9.88 -3.36 13.29
N ALA A 688 -9.40 -3.97 12.20
CA ALA A 688 -8.36 -3.41 11.37
C ALA A 688 -8.87 -2.17 10.64
N CYS A 689 -8.04 -1.13 10.53
CA CYS A 689 -8.41 0.07 9.74
C CYS A 689 -8.82 -0.32 8.31
N GLN A 690 -8.11 -1.28 7.72
CA GLN A 690 -8.43 -1.83 6.40
C GLN A 690 -9.84 -2.44 6.31
N SER A 691 -10.37 -3.02 7.38
CA SER A 691 -11.72 -3.59 7.35
C SER A 691 -12.82 -2.54 7.24
N CYS A 692 -12.56 -1.30 7.64
CA CYS A 692 -13.51 -0.20 7.52
C CYS A 692 -13.23 0.73 6.34
N HIS A 693 -11.97 0.88 5.95
CA HIS A 693 -11.50 1.87 4.98
C HIS A 693 -10.92 1.25 3.70
N GLU A 694 -10.88 -0.08 3.61
CA GLU A 694 -10.24 -0.85 2.54
C GLU A 694 -8.69 -0.76 2.56
N SER A 695 -8.03 -1.29 1.55
CA SER A 695 -6.57 -1.37 1.51
C SER A 695 -5.91 -0.01 1.30
N ILE A 696 -4.63 0.10 1.72
CA ILE A 696 -3.83 1.35 1.88
C ILE A 696 -3.76 2.23 0.61
N HIS A 697 -3.97 1.60 -0.53
CA HIS A 697 -3.84 2.16 -1.87
C HIS A 697 -5.13 1.98 -2.69
N GLY A 698 -6.17 1.41 -2.09
CA GLY A 698 -7.49 1.20 -2.69
C GLY A 698 -8.59 1.75 -1.80
N LEU A 699 -8.36 2.84 -1.06
CA LEU A 699 -9.44 3.48 -0.32
C LEU A 699 -10.60 3.76 -1.28
N TYR A 700 -11.81 3.31 -0.92
CA TYR A 700 -12.98 3.19 -1.80
C TYR A 700 -13.03 4.12 -3.04
N PRO A 701 -13.30 3.59 -4.24
CA PRO A 701 -13.43 4.39 -5.43
C PRO A 701 -14.71 5.21 -5.38
N VAL A 702 -14.50 6.50 -5.29
CA VAL A 702 -15.55 7.51 -5.31
C VAL A 702 -15.88 8.01 -6.72
N ARG A 703 -15.26 7.43 -7.76
CA ARG A 703 -15.60 7.73 -9.17
C ARG A 703 -16.18 6.49 -9.86
N ALA A 704 -17.45 6.60 -10.23
CA ALA A 704 -18.13 5.70 -11.16
C ALA A 704 -18.62 6.51 -12.37
N ASP A 705 -17.84 6.51 -13.45
CA ASP A 705 -18.16 7.18 -14.72
C ASP A 705 -18.99 6.29 -15.66
N GLY A 706 -19.59 5.22 -15.12
CA GLY A 706 -20.28 4.17 -15.86
C GLY A 706 -19.38 2.99 -16.26
N GLU A 707 -19.98 1.94 -16.82
CA GLU A 707 -19.32 0.65 -17.06
C GLU A 707 -18.12 0.75 -18.02
N ASP A 708 -18.21 1.62 -19.03
CA ASP A 708 -17.21 1.69 -20.10
C ASP A 708 -16.02 2.62 -19.80
N LYS A 709 -16.19 3.55 -18.86
CA LYS A 709 -15.28 4.70 -18.64
C LYS A 709 -14.71 4.78 -17.23
N SER A 710 -15.00 3.78 -16.39
CA SER A 710 -14.45 3.69 -15.04
C SER A 710 -13.20 2.82 -15.02
N ILE A 711 -12.20 3.27 -14.28
CA ILE A 711 -10.92 2.56 -14.13
C ILE A 711 -11.05 1.33 -13.23
N ASP A 712 -12.04 1.36 -12.34
CA ASP A 712 -12.38 0.32 -11.38
C ASP A 712 -13.86 0.42 -10.98
N LEU A 713 -14.64 -0.60 -11.30
CA LEU A 713 -16.01 -0.78 -10.82
C LEU A 713 -16.08 -1.78 -9.67
N THR A 714 -15.07 -2.62 -9.57
CA THR A 714 -15.05 -3.79 -8.69
C THR A 714 -14.99 -3.33 -7.23
N THR A 715 -14.18 -2.32 -6.95
CA THR A 715 -13.99 -1.81 -5.60
C THR A 715 -15.18 -0.96 -5.15
N TYR A 716 -15.84 -0.29 -6.09
CA TYR A 716 -17.12 0.38 -5.84
C TYR A 716 -18.19 -0.65 -5.43
N GLN A 717 -18.29 -1.76 -6.16
CA GLN A 717 -19.20 -2.86 -5.83
C GLN A 717 -18.85 -3.51 -4.49
N GLN A 718 -17.56 -3.62 -4.14
CA GLN A 718 -17.13 -4.13 -2.84
C GLN A 718 -17.72 -3.29 -1.70
N ALA A 719 -17.64 -1.96 -1.81
CA ALA A 719 -18.21 -1.02 -0.83
C ALA A 719 -19.71 -1.24 -0.62
N LEU A 720 -20.45 -1.40 -1.73
CA LEU A 720 -21.91 -1.51 -1.71
C LEU A 720 -22.43 -2.78 -1.02
N GLN A 721 -21.58 -3.80 -0.79
CA GLN A 721 -21.96 -4.97 0.01
C GLN A 721 -22.36 -4.60 1.44
N TYR A 722 -21.74 -3.54 1.99
CA TYR A 722 -21.94 -3.07 3.38
C TYR A 722 -22.82 -1.82 3.47
N SER A 723 -23.24 -1.27 2.33
CA SER A 723 -23.99 -0.03 2.25
C SER A 723 -25.44 -0.19 2.73
N ALA A 724 -25.91 0.77 3.53
CA ALA A 724 -27.24 0.79 4.12
C ALA A 724 -28.36 1.13 3.12
N ASP A 725 -28.03 1.92 2.09
CA ASP A 725 -28.95 2.37 1.04
C ASP A 725 -28.60 1.81 -0.34
N GLY A 726 -27.53 1.01 -0.44
CA GLY A 726 -27.02 0.46 -1.68
C GLY A 726 -26.40 1.51 -2.63
N ARG A 727 -26.07 2.71 -2.11
CA ARG A 727 -25.50 3.82 -2.89
C ARG A 727 -24.24 4.39 -2.26
N TYR A 728 -24.19 4.43 -0.93
CA TYR A 728 -23.03 4.94 -0.22
C TYR A 728 -21.82 4.00 -0.40
N ALA A 729 -20.75 4.51 -1.01
CA ALA A 729 -19.51 3.81 -1.30
C ALA A 729 -18.31 4.41 -0.56
N GLY A 730 -18.52 4.82 0.70
CA GLY A 730 -17.45 5.28 1.60
C GLY A 730 -17.12 4.26 2.69
N PRO A 731 -16.39 4.66 3.74
CA PRO A 731 -16.04 3.80 4.88
C PRO A 731 -17.23 3.08 5.49
N VAL A 732 -17.04 1.81 5.88
CA VAL A 732 -18.08 0.94 6.46
C VAL A 732 -18.83 1.67 7.58
N SER A 733 -20.15 1.75 7.46
CA SER A 733 -21.00 2.45 8.42
C SER A 733 -21.36 1.58 9.63
N CYS A 734 -21.79 2.22 10.73
CA CYS A 734 -22.26 1.53 11.93
C CYS A 734 -23.35 0.49 11.64
N SER A 735 -24.25 0.78 10.69
CA SER A 735 -25.36 -0.10 10.31
C SER A 735 -24.93 -1.37 9.58
N ALA A 736 -23.68 -1.47 9.14
CA ALA A 736 -23.17 -2.72 8.58
C ALA A 736 -23.15 -3.83 9.64
N CYS A 737 -22.84 -3.50 10.89
CA CYS A 737 -22.69 -4.47 11.98
C CYS A 737 -23.72 -4.29 13.12
N HIS A 738 -24.18 -3.07 13.40
CA HIS A 738 -25.08 -2.78 14.53
C HIS A 738 -26.52 -2.57 14.07
N THR A 739 -27.50 -2.97 14.89
CA THR A 739 -28.83 -2.34 14.83
C THR A 739 -28.67 -0.86 15.16
N VAL A 740 -29.22 0.02 14.31
CA VAL A 740 -29.10 1.49 14.45
C VAL A 740 -30.46 2.17 14.58
N ASN A 741 -30.49 3.33 15.23
CA ASN A 741 -31.69 4.18 15.24
C ASN A 741 -31.88 4.91 13.89
N GLY A 742 -32.91 5.76 13.79
CA GLY A 742 -33.18 6.58 12.60
C GLY A 742 -32.11 7.62 12.25
N LYS A 743 -31.06 7.76 13.06
CA LYS A 743 -29.87 8.60 12.81
C LYS A 743 -28.63 7.78 12.43
N GLY A 744 -28.77 6.48 12.21
CA GLY A 744 -27.64 5.60 11.89
C GLY A 744 -26.69 5.35 13.07
N VAL A 745 -27.09 5.74 14.30
CA VAL A 745 -26.31 5.55 15.53
C VAL A 745 -26.67 4.19 16.15
N PRO A 746 -25.68 3.39 16.61
CA PRO A 746 -25.94 2.11 17.27
C PRO A 746 -26.91 2.24 18.45
N VAL A 747 -27.87 1.33 18.55
CA VAL A 747 -28.87 1.35 19.65
C VAL A 747 -28.26 1.13 21.04
N GLN A 748 -27.00 0.67 21.11
CA GLN A 748 -26.26 0.61 22.37
C GLN A 748 -25.98 2.00 22.98
N LEU A 749 -26.07 3.08 22.19
CA LEU A 749 -25.85 4.45 22.63
C LEU A 749 -27.14 5.22 22.96
N LEU A 750 -28.31 4.55 22.98
CA LEU A 750 -29.58 5.17 23.37
C LEU A 750 -29.51 5.71 24.81
N GLY A 751 -30.14 6.86 25.04
CA GLY A 751 -30.12 7.55 26.32
C GLY A 751 -28.80 8.23 26.66
N THR A 752 -27.79 8.15 25.78
CA THR A 752 -26.54 8.91 25.91
C THR A 752 -26.60 10.18 25.05
N GLU A 753 -25.69 11.12 25.29
CA GLU A 753 -25.59 12.34 24.48
C GLU A 753 -25.19 12.05 23.01
N TYR A 754 -24.65 10.86 22.71
CA TYR A 754 -24.31 10.42 21.35
C TYR A 754 -25.51 9.99 20.51
N GLU A 755 -26.66 9.70 21.12
CA GLU A 755 -27.81 9.03 20.47
C GLU A 755 -28.23 9.67 19.14
N ASN A 756 -28.18 11.00 19.06
CA ASN A 756 -28.68 11.76 17.91
C ASN A 756 -27.57 12.36 17.05
N ASP A 757 -26.34 11.86 17.23
CA ASP A 757 -25.15 12.42 16.63
C ASP A 757 -24.27 11.32 16.02
N TYR A 758 -24.44 11.11 14.71
CA TYR A 758 -23.70 10.10 13.96
C TYR A 758 -22.20 10.36 13.99
N TRP A 759 -21.78 11.61 13.78
CA TRP A 759 -20.36 11.92 13.61
C TRP A 759 -19.60 11.97 14.93
N ALA A 760 -20.24 12.40 16.01
CA ALA A 760 -19.66 12.22 17.34
C ALA A 760 -19.50 10.73 17.68
N SER A 761 -20.46 9.88 17.27
CA SER A 761 -20.35 8.42 17.42
C SER A 761 -19.22 7.83 16.56
N VAL A 762 -18.99 8.38 15.37
CA VAL A 762 -17.82 8.06 14.55
C VAL A 762 -16.52 8.49 15.25
N VAL A 763 -16.48 9.62 15.96
CA VAL A 763 -15.29 9.96 16.77
C VAL A 763 -15.09 8.98 17.93
N LEU A 764 -16.17 8.56 18.58
CA LEU A 764 -16.12 7.59 19.69
C LEU A 764 -15.49 6.26 19.25
N LEU A 765 -15.90 5.69 18.11
CA LEU A 765 -15.32 4.42 17.63
C LEU A 765 -13.83 4.56 17.27
N HIS A 766 -13.41 5.73 16.81
CA HIS A 766 -11.99 6.01 16.54
C HIS A 766 -11.17 6.22 17.81
N PHE A 767 -11.78 6.60 18.94
CA PHE A 767 -11.10 6.62 20.23
C PHE A 767 -10.88 5.22 20.80
N MET A 768 -11.82 4.30 20.56
CA MET A 768 -11.75 2.94 21.07
C MET A 768 -10.50 2.23 20.56
N ARG A 769 -9.76 1.62 21.49
CA ARG A 769 -8.57 0.78 21.21
C ARG A 769 -8.77 -0.63 21.77
N GLU A 770 -7.87 -1.54 21.42
CA GLU A 770 -7.92 -2.93 21.89
C GLU A 770 -8.11 -3.01 23.42
N GLY A 771 -9.15 -3.72 23.84
CA GLY A 771 -9.60 -3.81 25.24
C GLY A 771 -10.80 -2.93 25.56
N ASP A 772 -11.00 -1.81 24.86
CA ASP A 772 -12.15 -0.91 25.09
C ASP A 772 -13.48 -1.55 24.70
N GLU A 773 -13.48 -2.53 23.79
CA GLU A 773 -14.68 -3.28 23.41
C GLU A 773 -15.31 -4.07 24.58
N LYS A 774 -14.53 -4.31 25.65
CA LYS A 774 -14.98 -5.00 26.86
C LYS A 774 -15.67 -4.07 27.87
N LEU A 775 -15.58 -2.74 27.69
CA LEU A 775 -16.19 -1.78 28.60
C LEU A 775 -17.72 -1.80 28.51
N SER A 776 -18.37 -1.46 29.63
CA SER A 776 -19.78 -1.09 29.60
C SER A 776 -19.95 0.21 28.81
N ILE A 777 -21.13 0.45 28.24
CA ILE A 777 -21.39 1.70 27.51
C ILE A 777 -21.21 2.91 28.42
N LYS A 778 -21.64 2.81 29.69
CA LYS A 778 -21.45 3.86 30.69
C LYS A 778 -19.98 4.22 30.89
N ASP A 779 -19.12 3.21 31.08
CA ASP A 779 -17.69 3.44 31.29
C ASP A 779 -17.03 3.97 30.01
N LEU A 780 -17.49 3.51 28.85
CA LEU A 780 -16.99 3.96 27.55
C LEU A 780 -17.28 5.45 27.31
N VAL A 781 -18.52 5.90 27.51
CA VAL A 781 -18.88 7.33 27.34
C VAL A 781 -18.34 8.22 28.46
N GLN A 782 -18.01 7.65 29.63
CA GLN A 782 -17.28 8.37 30.67
C GLN A 782 -15.80 8.56 30.28
N LYS A 783 -15.17 7.51 29.73
CA LYS A 783 -13.79 7.55 29.25
C LYS A 783 -13.63 8.50 28.05
N TYR A 784 -14.61 8.50 27.15
CA TYR A 784 -14.65 9.34 25.95
C TYR A 784 -15.97 10.13 25.94
N PRO A 785 -16.00 11.33 26.54
CA PRO A 785 -17.22 12.11 26.68
C PRO A 785 -17.67 12.76 25.37
N TYR A 786 -18.99 12.86 25.19
CA TYR A 786 -19.63 13.44 24.00
C TYR A 786 -19.12 14.83 23.67
N SER A 787 -18.93 15.69 24.68
CA SER A 787 -18.44 17.05 24.50
C SER A 787 -17.09 17.10 23.76
N LYS A 788 -16.18 16.17 24.07
CA LYS A 788 -14.88 16.05 23.40
C LYS A 788 -15.05 15.58 21.96
N SER A 789 -15.88 14.55 21.72
CA SER A 789 -16.16 14.08 20.36
C SER A 789 -16.76 15.20 19.49
N ARG A 790 -17.76 15.91 20.01
CA ARG A 790 -18.41 17.02 19.31
C ARG A 790 -17.45 18.16 18.98
N GLN A 791 -16.54 18.48 19.91
CA GLN A 791 -15.51 19.50 19.68
C GLN A 791 -14.60 19.09 18.51
N ILE A 792 -14.10 17.86 18.53
CA ILE A 792 -13.22 17.33 17.46
C ILE A 792 -13.92 17.37 16.11
N VAL A 793 -15.18 16.94 16.05
CA VAL A 793 -16.01 17.07 14.86
C VAL A 793 -16.02 18.53 14.40
N SER A 794 -16.44 19.45 15.25
CA SER A 794 -16.59 20.86 14.89
C SER A 794 -15.29 21.54 14.41
N GLU A 795 -14.14 21.16 14.98
CA GLU A 795 -12.84 21.78 14.67
C GLU A 795 -12.14 21.18 13.44
N SER A 796 -12.44 19.92 13.12
CA SER A 796 -11.79 19.17 12.02
C SER A 796 -12.69 18.95 10.81
N TRP A 797 -14.00 19.23 10.92
CA TRP A 797 -14.99 19.10 9.86
C TRP A 797 -14.71 20.03 8.68
N LYS A 798 -14.17 19.48 7.60
CA LYS A 798 -13.86 20.18 6.35
C LYS A 798 -14.13 19.34 5.14
#